data_AF-A0A1G4JTY8-F1
#
_entry.id   AF-A0A1G4JTY8-F1
#
_cell.length_a   1.000
_cell.length_b   1.000
_cell.length_c   1.000
_cell.angle_alpha   90.00
_cell.angle_beta   90.00
_cell.angle_gamma   90.00
#
_symmetry.space_group_name_H-M   'P 1'
#
loop_
_entity.id
_entity.type
_entity.pdbx_description
1 polymer ?
#
loop_
_entity_poly.entity_id
_entity_poly.type
_entity_poly.pdbx_seq_one_letter_code
_entity_poly.pdbx_strand_id
1 'polypeptide(L)'
;MRYLANCGVSLSIWAIDPGTQQEPCNRQINLFIRAPGEASVGRLLQYVHWQASQQATCPEIDPVQKFHLTFKGTSLDLEQVVKEIEPDAVGALTLKMERVTVHTGSALNLDYTPDDDFGYTNVELQVNVLSSDKILTRTESKAKWDTTLARLKKLATNMLNEYEACNPTNICTCREHTVDDLVGFDLLGRSNPTPLNSDDSNNDLRLGDLLAIDFAPSATGSCCVMFRTQHNQLSENGVTITFISEAQLSMNKMAIDPNTTVSDVKEFICTVYGHALRLTNADVKLIYKGHLLRDTNSSGQLSKVLDYISETQGAKVHVQINQEYTEPGPGFWSELFNNSDRFSFMNRSLSENTQNTQTPDLAQQPILPTQETAQNLFTEAEFVTETGALIERTGQVFEKVVISGQESFVKTSSFEPTSTFIELNDQQIEVFPDEVAELRGVVLLSQRLISRIETSYGVKVSAQLANHVPWTLLQNNATQEPALDENVSDLADGPAEADEVGRIARIRQWTRTIMRTIYLIIRNSVFYFVIFFQVTAYVRSLYLFVGTGLILLKTIWSTSEIWEIWGELLWPGQEEKLNEGEIQQLQEIYRGGDLSRSFYSRFANSPAITEALIERLRGNNDLKLKLIRAFKMDPQDSLQIMVPKLLEECNSTQHDEVDISPLRELFDPFMHEIVEYLEDIPRLNAVNKGILAEYRRYVYQRSALPWYRSATLWLSDVYDKINNGAFIRALVQGDRRRLRGFRLLQRGIVDFLRLVTLFLLILVPRFQRQTLLEVNRLTAQYRD
;
A
#
# COMPACT_ATOMS: atom_id res chain seq x y z
N MET A 1 9.63 -2.42 -31.20
CA MET A 1 9.95 -2.87 -29.82
C MET A 1 9.48 -1.79 -28.87
N ARG A 2 8.64 -2.11 -27.89
CA ARG A 2 8.23 -1.14 -26.87
C ARG A 2 9.24 -1.18 -25.72
N TYR A 3 9.69 -0.03 -25.26
CA TYR A 3 10.61 0.04 -24.12
C TYR A 3 9.91 0.56 -22.87
N LEU A 4 10.39 0.12 -21.69
CA LEU A 4 9.76 0.37 -20.39
C LEU A 4 10.22 1.68 -19.77
N ALA A 5 9.26 2.49 -19.31
CA ALA A 5 9.49 3.67 -18.47
C ALA A 5 10.00 3.27 -17.07
N ASN A 6 10.69 4.18 -16.38
CA ASN A 6 11.26 4.00 -15.04
C ASN A 6 12.27 2.84 -14.88
N CYS A 7 12.74 2.23 -15.97
CA CYS A 7 13.82 1.24 -15.96
C CYS A 7 15.20 1.87 -16.25
N GLY A 8 15.35 3.16 -15.92
CA GLY A 8 16.59 3.91 -16.13
C GLY A 8 17.67 3.53 -15.12
N VAL A 9 18.81 3.05 -15.60
CA VAL A 9 20.03 2.89 -14.79
C VAL A 9 20.72 4.25 -14.71
N SER A 10 20.96 4.73 -13.49
CA SER A 10 21.69 5.98 -13.28
C SER A 10 23.19 5.73 -13.47
N LEU A 11 23.84 6.52 -14.31
CA LEU A 11 25.24 6.40 -14.67
C LEU A 11 25.94 7.74 -14.45
N SER A 12 27.12 7.73 -13.84
CA SER A 12 28.07 8.84 -13.78
C SER A 12 29.26 8.47 -14.67
N ILE A 13 29.44 9.20 -15.76
CA ILE A 13 30.41 8.86 -16.81
C ILE A 13 31.49 9.92 -16.85
N TRP A 14 32.71 9.51 -16.55
CA TRP A 14 33.89 10.36 -16.62
C TRP A 14 34.48 10.29 -18.01
N ALA A 15 34.33 11.36 -18.78
CA ALA A 15 34.94 11.53 -20.08
C ALA A 15 36.20 12.38 -19.98
N ILE A 16 37.28 11.92 -20.63
CA ILE A 16 38.51 12.70 -20.79
C ILE A 16 38.29 13.69 -21.93
N ASP A 17 38.59 14.98 -21.71
CA ASP A 17 38.55 15.99 -22.77
C ASP A 17 39.43 15.55 -23.96
N PRO A 18 38.83 15.30 -25.14
CA PRO A 18 39.54 14.76 -26.30
C PRO A 18 40.51 15.77 -26.94
N GLY A 19 40.51 17.03 -26.50
CA GLY A 19 41.13 18.14 -27.23
C GLY A 19 42.65 18.34 -27.12
N THR A 20 43.38 17.78 -26.14
CA THR A 20 44.80 18.18 -25.96
C THR A 20 45.71 17.08 -25.43
N GLN A 21 46.54 16.50 -26.33
CA GLN A 21 47.68 15.65 -25.93
C GLN A 21 48.91 16.45 -25.47
N GLN A 22 48.89 17.79 -25.49
CA GLN A 22 50.10 18.59 -25.28
C GLN A 22 50.13 19.49 -24.04
N GLU A 23 49.07 19.59 -23.24
CA GLU A 23 49.14 20.29 -21.95
C GLU A 23 48.38 19.54 -20.83
N PRO A 24 48.89 19.54 -19.58
CA PRO A 24 48.37 18.75 -18.46
C PRO A 24 47.09 19.35 -17.83
N CYS A 25 46.24 20.01 -18.62
CA CYS A 25 44.90 20.41 -18.19
C CYS A 25 43.91 19.29 -18.55
N ASN A 26 43.99 18.18 -17.81
CA ASN A 26 42.97 17.13 -17.81
C ASN A 26 41.65 17.68 -17.27
N ARG A 27 40.88 18.41 -18.09
CA ARG A 27 39.48 18.70 -17.76
C ARG A 27 38.71 17.41 -17.94
N GLN A 28 38.32 16.80 -16.84
CA GLN A 28 37.41 15.66 -16.86
C GLN A 28 35.99 16.21 -16.88
N ILE A 29 35.19 15.75 -17.84
CA ILE A 29 33.76 16.03 -17.91
C ILE A 29 33.06 14.87 -17.20
N ASN A 30 32.25 15.17 -16.19
CA ASN A 30 31.39 14.18 -15.56
C ASN A 30 29.96 14.34 -16.09
N LEU A 31 29.48 13.32 -16.78
CA LEU A 31 28.12 13.27 -17.34
C LEU A 31 27.24 12.39 -16.46
N PHE A 32 26.11 12.92 -16.00
CA PHE A 32 25.09 12.14 -15.32
C PHE A 32 24.01 11.74 -16.33
N ILE A 33 23.81 10.44 -16.52
CA ILE A 33 22.96 9.88 -17.58
C ILE A 33 22.03 8.83 -16.98
N ARG A 34 20.74 8.91 -17.30
CA ARG A 34 19.73 7.89 -17.03
C ARG A 34 19.53 7.06 -18.29
N ALA A 35 20.25 5.95 -18.38
CA ALA A 35 20.21 5.08 -19.55
C ALA A 35 19.11 4.01 -19.43
N PRO A 36 18.36 3.69 -20.49
CA PRO A 36 17.42 2.58 -20.47
C PRO A 36 18.14 1.27 -20.15
N GLY A 37 17.59 0.47 -19.23
CA GLY A 37 18.21 -0.80 -18.86
C GLY A 37 18.39 -1.78 -20.02
N GLU A 38 17.52 -1.74 -21.04
CA GLU A 38 17.58 -2.57 -22.25
C GLU A 38 18.49 -2.01 -23.37
N ALA A 39 19.04 -0.81 -23.20
CA ALA A 39 19.96 -0.25 -24.18
C ALA A 39 21.27 -1.05 -24.19
N SER A 40 21.90 -1.16 -25.36
CA SER A 40 23.26 -1.70 -25.46
C SER A 40 24.30 -0.69 -24.98
N VAL A 41 25.44 -1.18 -24.50
CA VAL A 41 26.61 -0.35 -24.17
C VAL A 41 27.08 0.45 -25.39
N GLY A 42 26.98 -0.10 -26.60
CA GLY A 42 27.26 0.63 -27.84
C GLY A 42 26.34 1.84 -28.03
N ARG A 43 25.04 1.69 -27.76
CA ARG A 43 24.08 2.81 -27.82
C ARG A 43 24.36 3.86 -26.74
N LEU A 44 24.71 3.42 -25.52
CA LEU A 44 25.14 4.31 -24.45
C LEU A 44 26.39 5.10 -24.85
N LEU A 45 27.40 4.44 -25.44
CA LEU A 45 28.63 5.07 -25.91
C LEU A 45 28.34 6.15 -26.97
N GLN A 46 27.45 5.88 -27.94
CA GLN A 46 27.02 6.87 -28.92
C GLN A 46 26.41 8.11 -28.25
N TYR A 47 25.55 7.91 -27.25
CA TYR A 47 24.91 9.01 -26.52
C TYR A 47 25.92 9.82 -25.69
N VAL A 48 26.83 9.15 -24.98
CA VAL A 48 27.90 9.81 -24.21
C VAL A 48 28.80 10.63 -25.12
N HIS A 49 29.20 10.06 -26.26
CA HIS A 49 30.03 10.72 -27.26
C HIS A 49 29.34 11.96 -27.81
N TRP A 50 28.05 11.86 -28.11
CA TRP A 50 27.22 13.00 -28.54
C TRP A 50 27.14 14.09 -27.47
N GLN A 51 26.86 13.74 -26.22
CA GLN A 51 26.74 14.70 -25.13
C GLN A 51 28.09 15.38 -24.84
N ALA A 52 29.19 14.62 -24.88
CA ALA A 52 30.54 15.17 -24.78
C ALA A 52 30.83 16.14 -25.94
N SER A 53 30.40 15.83 -27.17
CA SER A 53 30.58 16.71 -28.34
C SER A 53 29.85 18.03 -28.24
N GLN A 54 28.71 18.07 -27.55
CA GLN A 54 27.98 19.32 -27.31
C GLN A 54 28.63 20.19 -26.23
N GLN A 55 29.28 19.57 -25.24
CA GLN A 55 29.92 20.28 -24.13
C GLN A 55 31.38 20.66 -24.42
N ALA A 56 32.02 20.01 -25.39
CA ALA A 56 33.39 20.30 -25.78
C ALA A 56 33.49 21.70 -26.39
N THR A 57 34.46 22.47 -25.91
CA THR A 57 34.76 23.82 -26.44
C THR A 57 35.48 23.76 -27.79
N CYS A 58 36.02 22.59 -28.15
CA CYS A 58 36.65 22.30 -29.45
C CYS A 58 35.72 21.43 -30.32
N PRO A 59 35.48 21.79 -31.59
CA PRO A 59 34.48 21.16 -32.45
C PRO A 59 34.87 19.79 -33.04
N GLU A 60 36.10 19.29 -32.79
CA GLU A 60 36.56 18.01 -33.36
C GLU A 60 36.86 17.00 -32.24
N ILE A 61 35.81 16.33 -31.75
CA ILE A 61 35.98 15.06 -31.06
C ILE A 61 36.30 13.99 -32.12
N ASP A 62 37.25 13.12 -31.79
CA ASP A 62 37.55 11.93 -32.58
C ASP A 62 36.28 11.08 -32.85
N PRO A 63 36.22 10.27 -33.91
CA PRO A 63 35.03 9.46 -34.18
C PRO A 63 34.77 8.44 -33.05
N VAL A 64 33.50 8.13 -32.79
CA VAL A 64 33.04 7.29 -31.66
C VAL A 64 33.72 5.91 -31.59
N GLN A 65 34.14 5.37 -32.73
CA GLN A 65 34.87 4.10 -32.83
C GLN A 65 36.23 4.13 -32.10
N LYS A 66 36.80 5.31 -31.86
CA LYS A 66 38.04 5.46 -31.09
C LYS A 66 37.83 5.47 -29.58
N PHE A 67 36.60 5.28 -29.09
CA PHE A 67 36.28 5.29 -27.67
C PHE A 67 35.67 3.97 -27.22
N HIS A 68 35.85 3.68 -25.93
CA HIS A 68 35.17 2.57 -25.25
C HIS A 68 34.80 2.98 -23.83
N LEU A 69 33.85 2.25 -23.23
CA LEU A 69 33.45 2.44 -21.84
C LEU A 69 34.14 1.40 -20.95
N THR A 70 34.73 1.85 -19.85
CA THR A 70 35.32 0.98 -18.83
C THR A 70 34.54 1.06 -17.53
N PHE A 71 34.37 -0.10 -16.90
CA PHE A 71 33.80 -0.24 -15.57
C PHE A 71 34.81 -0.99 -14.69
N LYS A 72 35.16 -0.43 -13.53
CA LYS A 72 36.15 -1.01 -12.60
C LYS A 72 37.47 -1.45 -13.28
N GLY A 73 37.89 -0.73 -14.32
CA GLY A 73 39.11 -1.01 -15.10
C GLY A 73 38.97 -2.08 -16.19
N THR A 74 37.79 -2.67 -16.36
CA THR A 74 37.47 -3.61 -17.44
C THR A 74 36.71 -2.91 -18.57
N SER A 75 37.11 -3.16 -19.82
CA SER A 75 36.35 -2.70 -21.00
C SER A 75 35.03 -3.43 -21.07
N LEU A 76 33.94 -2.69 -21.23
CA LEU A 76 32.61 -3.26 -21.47
C LEU A 76 32.47 -3.70 -22.92
N ASP A 77 31.70 -4.77 -23.15
CA ASP A 77 31.36 -5.22 -24.50
C ASP A 77 30.24 -4.34 -25.06
N LEU A 78 30.33 -3.96 -26.34
CA LEU A 78 29.37 -3.05 -27.00
C LEU A 78 27.97 -3.67 -27.14
N GLU A 79 27.89 -5.00 -27.23
CA GLU A 79 26.63 -5.74 -27.32
C GLU A 79 25.98 -6.00 -25.95
N GLN A 80 26.75 -5.85 -24.86
CA GLN A 80 26.25 -6.02 -23.50
C GLN A 80 25.13 -5.01 -23.21
N VAL A 81 24.12 -5.44 -22.47
CA VAL A 81 22.99 -4.61 -22.08
C VAL A 81 23.34 -3.81 -20.81
N VAL A 82 22.92 -2.54 -20.71
CA VAL A 82 23.30 -1.65 -19.60
C VAL A 82 22.92 -2.23 -18.23
N LYS A 83 21.76 -2.88 -18.11
CA LYS A 83 21.32 -3.54 -16.88
C LYS A 83 22.24 -4.69 -16.43
N GLU A 84 22.99 -5.29 -17.34
CA GLU A 84 23.88 -6.43 -17.07
C GLU A 84 25.29 -6.01 -16.61
N ILE A 85 25.61 -4.71 -16.63
CA ILE A 85 26.92 -4.20 -16.20
C ILE A 85 27.16 -4.50 -14.71
N GLU A 86 26.15 -4.24 -13.88
CA GLU A 86 26.14 -4.61 -12.46
C GLU A 86 24.67 -4.78 -12.00
N PRO A 87 24.11 -6.01 -12.05
CA PRO A 87 22.68 -6.24 -11.85
C PRO A 87 22.20 -5.93 -10.43
N ASP A 88 23.11 -5.98 -9.45
CA ASP A 88 22.84 -5.79 -8.02
C ASP A 88 23.17 -4.37 -7.53
N ALA A 89 23.51 -3.44 -8.43
CA ALA A 89 23.92 -2.10 -8.05
C ALA A 89 22.77 -1.30 -7.41
N VAL A 90 22.97 -0.89 -6.17
CA VAL A 90 22.10 0.07 -5.47
C VAL A 90 22.71 1.47 -5.62
N GLY A 91 22.40 2.17 -6.72
CA GLY A 91 22.83 3.55 -6.95
C GLY A 91 23.36 3.82 -8.35
N ALA A 92 24.06 4.95 -8.51
CA ALA A 92 24.62 5.35 -9.79
C ALA A 92 25.92 4.61 -10.12
N LEU A 93 26.00 3.96 -11.29
CA LEU A 93 27.21 3.29 -11.74
C LEU A 93 28.23 4.30 -12.26
N THR A 94 29.49 4.16 -11.85
CA THR A 94 30.56 5.03 -12.34
C THR A 94 31.30 4.37 -13.49
N LEU A 95 31.22 4.94 -14.69
CA LEU A 95 31.92 4.51 -15.90
C LEU A 95 32.98 5.53 -16.31
N LYS A 96 33.97 5.09 -17.09
CA LYS A 96 34.92 5.99 -17.74
C LYS A 96 34.88 5.80 -19.25
N MET A 97 34.90 6.91 -19.98
CA MET A 97 35.07 6.90 -21.43
C MET A 97 36.55 7.11 -21.75
N GLU A 98 37.17 6.12 -22.36
CA GLU A 98 38.61 6.11 -22.65
C GLU A 98 38.88 5.93 -24.14
N ARG A 99 39.92 6.61 -24.64
CA ARG A 99 40.35 6.52 -26.03
C ARG A 99 41.14 5.23 -26.26
N VAL A 100 40.75 4.45 -27.26
CA VAL A 100 41.40 3.21 -27.67
C VAL A 100 42.67 3.52 -28.46
N THR A 101 43.80 2.94 -28.06
CA THR A 101 45.09 3.06 -28.79
C THR A 101 45.28 1.98 -29.84
N VAL A 102 44.61 0.82 -29.69
CA VAL A 102 44.67 -0.31 -30.62
C VAL A 102 43.26 -0.87 -30.84
N HIS A 103 42.71 -0.70 -32.04
CA HIS A 103 41.41 -1.26 -32.41
C HIS A 103 41.46 -2.79 -32.31
N THR A 104 40.80 -3.34 -31.29
CA THR A 104 40.66 -4.78 -31.07
C THR A 104 39.21 -5.08 -30.70
N GLY A 105 38.30 -5.09 -31.69
CA GLY A 105 37.00 -5.75 -31.54
C GLY A 105 35.77 -5.03 -32.10
N SER A 106 34.86 -5.88 -32.61
CA SER A 106 33.50 -5.71 -33.16
C SER A 106 33.31 -4.91 -34.47
N ALA A 107 32.64 -5.55 -35.44
CA ALA A 107 32.22 -4.96 -36.72
C ALA A 107 30.92 -4.12 -36.61
N LEU A 108 30.52 -3.76 -35.39
CA LEU A 108 29.30 -2.99 -35.14
C LEU A 108 29.45 -1.56 -35.68
N ASN A 109 28.49 -1.15 -36.49
CA ASN A 109 28.43 0.22 -36.95
C ASN A 109 27.99 1.14 -35.80
N LEU A 110 28.94 1.93 -35.28
CA LEU A 110 28.68 2.92 -34.25
C LEU A 110 28.35 4.31 -34.83
N ASP A 111 28.34 4.48 -36.16
CA ASP A 111 27.95 5.75 -36.78
C ASP A 111 26.51 6.12 -36.36
N TYR A 112 26.32 7.39 -36.03
CA TYR A 112 25.02 7.93 -35.64
C TYR A 112 24.90 9.37 -36.14
N THR A 113 23.66 9.80 -36.32
CA THR A 113 23.30 11.17 -36.70
C THR A 113 22.83 11.91 -35.44
N PRO A 114 23.59 12.90 -34.94
CA PRO A 114 23.32 13.61 -33.69
C PRO A 114 21.87 14.04 -33.49
N ASP A 115 21.30 14.69 -34.50
CA ASP A 115 19.97 15.32 -34.40
C ASP A 115 18.83 14.32 -34.58
N ASP A 116 19.02 13.30 -35.42
CA ASP A 116 17.97 12.34 -35.74
C ASP A 116 17.88 11.21 -34.70
N ASP A 117 19.02 10.72 -34.20
CA ASP A 117 19.05 9.52 -33.35
C ASP A 117 18.75 9.79 -31.88
N PHE A 118 19.04 11.00 -31.40
CA PHE A 118 18.87 11.37 -29.98
C PHE A 118 17.90 12.55 -29.77
N GLY A 119 17.55 13.29 -30.83
CA GLY A 119 16.55 14.36 -30.76
C GLY A 119 15.10 13.88 -30.85
N TYR A 120 14.86 12.67 -31.36
CA TYR A 120 13.53 12.14 -31.65
C TYR A 120 13.32 10.71 -31.14
N THR A 121 12.05 10.36 -30.94
CA THR A 121 11.60 9.00 -30.60
C THR A 121 10.23 8.72 -31.21
N ASN A 122 9.86 7.46 -31.29
CA ASN A 122 8.47 7.11 -31.63
C ASN A 122 7.65 7.02 -30.34
N VAL A 123 6.45 7.56 -30.36
CA VAL A 123 5.50 7.52 -29.24
C VAL A 123 4.26 6.80 -29.70
N GLU A 124 3.90 5.73 -29.01
CA GLU A 124 2.63 5.04 -29.18
C GLU A 124 1.63 5.60 -28.16
N LEU A 125 0.64 6.33 -28.66
CA LEU A 125 -0.44 6.89 -27.86
C LEU A 125 -1.61 5.91 -27.83
N GLN A 126 -2.07 5.61 -26.62
CA GLN A 126 -3.26 4.81 -26.38
C GLN A 126 -4.29 5.63 -25.60
N VAL A 127 -5.56 5.52 -25.94
CA VAL A 127 -6.65 6.22 -25.25
C VAL A 127 -7.80 5.24 -25.07
N ASN A 128 -8.41 5.17 -23.88
CA ASN A 128 -9.63 4.40 -23.70
C ASN A 128 -10.80 5.11 -24.39
N VAL A 129 -11.57 4.35 -25.17
CA VAL A 129 -12.74 4.82 -25.91
C VAL A 129 -13.98 4.07 -25.44
N LEU A 130 -15.11 4.77 -25.45
CA LEU A 130 -16.40 4.16 -25.13
C LEU A 130 -17.05 3.58 -26.39
N SER A 131 -16.42 2.55 -26.95
CA SER A 131 -16.84 1.85 -28.17
C SER A 131 -16.48 0.36 -28.12
N SER A 132 -16.79 -0.36 -29.21
CA SER A 132 -16.42 -1.77 -29.41
C SER A 132 -14.91 -2.04 -29.36
N ASP A 133 -14.10 -1.07 -29.80
CA ASP A 133 -12.64 -1.23 -29.89
C ASP A 133 -11.95 -1.10 -28.53
N LYS A 134 -12.63 -0.48 -27.54
CA LYS A 134 -12.21 -0.21 -26.15
C LYS A 134 -10.96 0.65 -25.96
N ILE A 135 -9.93 0.48 -26.80
CA ILE A 135 -8.67 1.23 -26.77
C ILE A 135 -8.33 1.66 -28.20
N LEU A 136 -8.17 2.96 -28.38
CA LEU A 136 -7.66 3.57 -29.61
C LEU A 136 -6.15 3.69 -29.51
N THR A 137 -5.43 3.23 -30.54
CA THR A 137 -3.96 3.26 -30.58
C THR A 137 -3.48 4.00 -31.83
N ARG A 138 -2.53 4.93 -31.68
CA ARG A 138 -1.85 5.63 -32.77
C ARG A 138 -0.39 5.83 -32.45
N THR A 139 0.47 5.52 -33.42
CA THR A 139 1.91 5.77 -33.29
C THR A 139 2.27 7.09 -33.97
N GLU A 140 2.82 8.03 -33.20
CA GLU A 140 3.48 9.22 -33.69
C GLU A 140 4.97 8.91 -33.91
N SER A 141 5.40 8.89 -35.17
CA SER A 141 6.79 8.72 -35.53
C SER A 141 7.55 10.04 -35.42
N LYS A 142 8.82 9.97 -34.99
CA LYS A 142 9.69 11.15 -34.83
C LYS A 142 9.09 12.26 -33.95
N ALA A 143 8.49 11.89 -32.82
CA ALA A 143 8.16 12.85 -31.76
C ALA A 143 9.47 13.38 -31.15
N LYS A 144 9.57 14.70 -30.94
CA LYS A 144 10.78 15.28 -30.34
C LYS A 144 10.89 14.87 -28.88
N TRP A 145 12.12 14.67 -28.40
CA TRP A 145 12.37 14.29 -27.01
C TRP A 145 11.96 15.38 -26.00
N ASP A 146 11.92 16.64 -26.43
CA ASP A 146 11.47 17.80 -25.66
C ASP A 146 9.94 17.98 -25.65
N THR A 147 9.19 17.06 -26.27
CA THR A 147 7.72 17.12 -26.32
C THR A 147 7.16 17.09 -24.90
N THR A 148 6.34 18.08 -24.56
CA THR A 148 5.73 18.23 -23.25
C THR A 148 4.46 17.37 -23.11
N LEU A 149 4.08 17.06 -21.87
CA LEU A 149 2.84 16.37 -21.56
C LEU A 149 1.62 17.11 -22.11
N ALA A 150 1.60 18.44 -22.06
CA ALA A 150 0.53 19.25 -22.67
C ALA A 150 0.31 18.95 -24.15
N ARG A 151 1.41 18.81 -24.90
CA ARG A 151 1.35 18.49 -26.33
C ARG A 151 0.87 17.05 -26.56
N LEU A 152 1.32 16.09 -25.75
CA LEU A 152 0.86 14.71 -25.82
C LEU A 152 -0.64 14.60 -25.50
N LYS A 153 -1.11 15.30 -24.47
CA LYS A 153 -2.54 15.40 -24.12
C LYS A 153 -3.34 15.93 -25.30
N LYS A 154 -2.93 17.04 -25.91
CA LYS A 154 -3.60 17.63 -27.07
C LYS A 154 -3.65 16.67 -28.26
N LEU A 155 -2.59 15.93 -28.52
CA LEU A 155 -2.56 14.91 -29.58
C LEU A 155 -3.50 13.74 -29.28
N ALA A 156 -3.54 13.27 -28.03
CA ALA A 156 -4.46 12.23 -27.59
C ALA A 156 -5.92 12.68 -27.70
N THR A 157 -6.25 13.90 -27.28
CA THR A 157 -7.60 14.49 -27.41
C THR A 157 -8.00 14.66 -28.87
N ASN A 158 -7.11 15.16 -29.73
CA ASN A 158 -7.39 15.28 -31.16
C ASN A 158 -7.65 13.91 -31.80
N MET A 159 -6.82 12.91 -31.46
CA MET A 159 -6.99 11.54 -31.92
C MET A 159 -8.33 10.95 -31.47
N LEU A 160 -8.75 11.23 -30.23
CA LEU A 160 -10.03 10.79 -29.69
C LEU A 160 -11.19 11.46 -30.44
N ASN A 161 -11.16 12.78 -30.63
CA ASN A 161 -12.20 13.52 -31.34
C ASN A 161 -12.32 13.09 -32.81
N GLU A 162 -11.20 12.84 -33.49
CA GLU A 162 -11.19 12.28 -34.85
C GLU A 162 -11.91 10.93 -34.91
N TYR A 163 -11.65 10.05 -33.93
CA TYR A 163 -12.29 8.75 -33.85
C TYR A 163 -13.80 8.86 -33.57
N GLU A 164 -14.18 9.69 -32.61
CA GLU A 164 -15.58 9.85 -32.21
C GLU A 164 -16.45 10.56 -33.25
N ALA A 165 -15.86 11.45 -34.05
CA ALA A 165 -16.56 12.11 -35.15
C ALA A 165 -16.88 11.16 -36.32
N CYS A 166 -16.05 10.12 -36.52
CA CYS A 166 -16.15 9.23 -37.68
C CYS A 166 -16.71 7.84 -37.35
N ASN A 167 -16.71 7.41 -36.09
CA ASN A 167 -17.09 6.04 -35.75
C ASN A 167 -18.61 5.87 -35.53
N PRO A 168 -19.30 5.05 -36.34
CA PRO A 168 -20.72 4.76 -36.15
C PRO A 168 -21.04 3.91 -34.90
N THR A 169 -20.06 3.25 -34.28
CA THR A 169 -20.24 2.43 -33.07
C THR A 169 -19.85 3.15 -31.78
N ASN A 170 -19.68 4.47 -31.82
CA ASN A 170 -19.39 5.26 -30.64
C ASN A 170 -20.60 5.32 -29.70
N ILE A 171 -20.38 4.99 -28.43
CA ILE A 171 -21.39 5.04 -27.36
C ILE A 171 -21.22 6.33 -26.53
N CYS A 172 -20.11 7.06 -26.68
CA CYS A 172 -19.92 8.36 -26.03
C CYS A 172 -20.87 9.40 -26.63
N THR A 173 -21.56 10.16 -25.76
CA THR A 173 -22.41 11.28 -26.21
C THR A 173 -21.60 12.56 -26.36
N CYS A 174 -20.48 12.67 -25.64
CA CYS A 174 -19.47 13.68 -25.94
C CYS A 174 -18.85 13.32 -27.29
N ARG A 175 -18.80 14.29 -28.22
CA ARG A 175 -18.12 14.14 -29.52
C ARG A 175 -16.93 15.08 -29.65
N GLU A 176 -16.75 15.94 -28.66
CA GLU A 176 -15.74 16.98 -28.61
C GLU A 176 -15.14 16.98 -27.21
N HIS A 177 -14.24 16.04 -26.98
CA HIS A 177 -13.47 16.01 -25.75
C HIS A 177 -12.48 17.17 -25.69
N THR A 178 -12.26 17.62 -24.46
CA THR A 178 -11.22 18.59 -24.10
C THR A 178 -10.05 17.90 -23.42
N VAL A 179 -8.99 18.66 -23.14
CA VAL A 179 -7.84 18.13 -22.41
C VAL A 179 -8.20 17.79 -20.95
N ASP A 180 -9.20 18.46 -20.39
CA ASP A 180 -9.65 18.28 -19.01
C ASP A 180 -10.40 16.95 -18.81
N ASP A 181 -10.90 16.36 -19.89
CA ASP A 181 -11.50 15.03 -19.85
C ASP A 181 -10.45 13.93 -19.62
N LEU A 182 -9.15 14.22 -19.75
CA LEU A 182 -8.07 13.28 -19.47
C LEU A 182 -7.79 13.25 -17.95
N VAL A 183 -8.31 12.22 -17.26
CA VAL A 183 -8.20 12.05 -15.80
C VAL A 183 -6.85 11.49 -15.36
N GLY A 184 -6.14 10.81 -16.26
CA GLY A 184 -4.87 10.18 -15.91
C GLY A 184 -4.11 9.68 -17.12
N PHE A 185 -2.88 9.23 -16.88
CA PHE A 185 -2.12 8.48 -17.87
C PHE A 185 -1.31 7.37 -17.22
N ASP A 186 -0.99 6.36 -18.03
CA ASP A 186 -0.18 5.21 -17.66
C ASP A 186 0.98 5.08 -18.64
N LEU A 187 2.14 4.67 -18.12
CA LEU A 187 3.35 4.46 -18.90
C LEU A 187 3.74 3.00 -18.76
N LEU A 188 3.99 2.35 -19.90
CA LEU A 188 4.43 0.96 -19.90
C LEU A 188 5.71 0.81 -19.05
N GLY A 189 5.66 0.06 -17.95
CA GLY A 189 6.77 -0.09 -17.00
C GLY A 189 6.55 0.55 -15.63
N ARG A 190 5.54 1.42 -15.47
CA ARG A 190 5.07 1.88 -14.14
C ARG A 190 3.97 0.96 -13.61
N SER A 191 3.96 0.76 -12.29
CA SER A 191 2.96 -0.09 -11.62
C SER A 191 1.64 0.63 -11.36
N ASN A 192 1.66 1.96 -11.29
CA ASN A 192 0.52 2.78 -10.93
C ASN A 192 0.28 3.90 -11.96
N PRO A 193 -0.98 4.11 -12.39
CA PRO A 193 -1.34 5.22 -13.26
C PRO A 193 -1.11 6.54 -12.53
N THR A 194 -0.65 7.55 -13.25
CA THR A 194 -0.47 8.91 -12.72
C THR A 194 -1.76 9.69 -12.92
N PRO A 195 -2.44 10.14 -11.84
CA PRO A 195 -3.61 10.98 -11.97
C PRO A 195 -3.20 12.35 -12.54
N LEU A 196 -4.00 12.86 -13.46
CA LEU A 196 -3.91 14.23 -13.94
C LEU A 196 -4.82 15.06 -13.03
N ASN A 197 -4.23 15.82 -12.12
CA ASN A 197 -4.98 16.81 -11.35
C ASN A 197 -5.44 17.94 -12.28
N SER A 198 -6.52 18.62 -11.89
CA SER A 198 -6.99 19.85 -12.56
C SER A 198 -5.96 20.98 -12.52
N ASP A 199 -5.00 20.88 -11.61
CA ASP A 199 -3.85 21.79 -11.58
C ASP A 199 -2.88 21.39 -12.70
N ASP A 200 -2.71 22.29 -13.66
CA ASP A 200 -1.84 22.16 -14.83
C ASP A 200 -0.33 21.98 -14.51
N SER A 201 0.04 21.73 -13.25
CA SER A 201 1.42 21.64 -12.76
C SER A 201 2.28 20.61 -13.48
N ASN A 202 1.67 19.57 -14.04
CA ASN A 202 2.38 18.49 -14.74
C ASN A 202 2.53 18.72 -16.25
N ASN A 203 1.94 19.78 -16.80
CA ASN A 203 1.87 20.01 -18.24
C ASN A 203 3.24 20.30 -18.88
N ASP A 204 4.18 20.84 -18.10
CA ASP A 204 5.52 21.21 -18.55
C ASP A 204 6.51 20.03 -18.53
N LEU A 205 6.12 18.87 -17.98
CA LEU A 205 6.96 17.68 -17.96
C LEU A 205 7.28 17.24 -19.39
N ARG A 206 8.57 17.09 -19.70
CA ARG A 206 9.05 16.62 -21.00
C ARG A 206 9.00 15.10 -21.06
N LEU A 207 8.97 14.55 -22.28
CA LEU A 207 8.92 13.11 -22.51
C LEU A 207 10.07 12.35 -21.82
N GLY A 208 11.29 12.89 -21.86
CA GLY A 208 12.43 12.32 -21.12
C GLY A 208 12.22 12.25 -19.61
N ASP A 209 11.61 13.28 -19.02
CA ASP A 209 11.31 13.33 -17.59
C ASP A 209 10.18 12.37 -17.20
N LEU A 210 9.16 12.24 -18.06
CA LEU A 210 8.06 11.29 -17.89
C LEU A 210 8.56 9.85 -17.88
N LEU A 211 9.48 9.51 -18.80
CA LEU A 211 10.04 8.17 -18.95
C LEU A 211 11.19 7.88 -17.97
N ALA A 212 11.77 8.93 -17.36
CA ALA A 212 12.96 8.89 -16.51
C ALA A 212 14.20 8.29 -17.21
N ILE A 213 14.35 8.56 -18.50
CA ILE A 213 15.50 8.16 -19.34
C ILE A 213 15.90 9.33 -20.25
N ASP A 214 17.18 9.42 -20.59
CA ASP A 214 17.70 10.56 -21.34
C ASP A 214 17.80 10.29 -22.86
N PHE A 215 17.69 9.03 -23.29
CA PHE A 215 17.66 8.63 -24.71
C PHE A 215 16.88 7.33 -24.93
N ALA A 216 16.44 7.08 -26.17
CA ALA A 216 15.76 5.83 -26.55
C ALA A 216 16.75 4.66 -26.74
N PRO A 217 16.40 3.43 -26.31
CA PRO A 217 17.28 2.26 -26.43
C PRO A 217 17.56 1.85 -27.88
N SER A 218 16.66 2.19 -28.81
CA SER A 218 16.82 1.96 -30.25
C SER A 218 16.07 3.04 -31.03
N ALA A 219 16.58 3.40 -32.22
CA ALA A 219 15.93 4.35 -33.14
C ALA A 219 14.56 3.87 -33.65
N THR A 220 14.33 2.55 -33.68
CA THR A 220 13.05 1.94 -34.11
C THR A 220 12.13 1.59 -32.93
N GLY A 221 12.58 1.84 -31.70
CA GLY A 221 11.78 1.63 -30.50
C GLY A 221 10.64 2.64 -30.39
N SER A 222 9.61 2.29 -29.62
CA SER A 222 8.54 3.22 -29.22
C SER A 222 8.30 3.18 -27.71
N CYS A 223 7.99 4.32 -27.11
CA CYS A 223 7.41 4.38 -25.76
C CYS A 223 5.88 4.35 -25.86
N CYS A 224 5.21 3.67 -24.94
CA CYS A 224 3.75 3.60 -24.93
C CYS A 224 3.19 4.46 -23.78
N VAL A 225 2.32 5.41 -24.14
CA VAL A 225 1.62 6.30 -23.19
C VAL A 225 0.12 6.07 -23.35
N MET A 226 -0.53 5.58 -22.30
CA MET A 226 -1.97 5.33 -22.28
C MET A 226 -2.68 6.41 -21.48
N PHE A 227 -3.46 7.27 -22.14
CA PHE A 227 -4.32 8.23 -21.46
C PHE A 227 -5.65 7.60 -21.05
N ARG A 228 -6.12 8.00 -19.87
CA ARG A 228 -7.42 7.65 -19.31
C ARG A 228 -8.35 8.85 -19.44
N THR A 229 -9.35 8.74 -20.31
CA THR A 229 -10.38 9.73 -20.55
C THR A 229 -11.63 9.42 -19.76
N GLN A 230 -12.21 10.46 -19.15
CA GLN A 230 -13.56 10.46 -18.60
C GLN A 230 -14.55 10.67 -19.72
N HIS A 231 -15.33 9.61 -19.99
CA HIS A 231 -16.44 9.68 -20.91
C HIS A 231 -17.68 10.18 -20.18
N ASN A 232 -18.46 11.05 -20.81
CA ASN A 232 -19.72 11.53 -20.25
C ASN A 232 -20.87 11.12 -21.18
N GLN A 233 -21.96 10.63 -20.57
CA GLN A 233 -23.18 10.21 -21.24
C GLN A 233 -24.42 11.01 -20.79
N LEU A 234 -24.23 12.16 -20.13
CA LEU A 234 -25.36 12.99 -19.67
C LEU A 234 -26.13 13.56 -20.86
N SER A 235 -27.20 12.87 -21.25
CA SER A 235 -28.25 13.40 -22.14
C SER A 235 -29.32 14.10 -21.29
N GLU A 236 -29.63 15.36 -21.60
CA GLU A 236 -30.61 16.17 -20.88
C GLU A 236 -32.04 15.58 -20.91
N ASN A 237 -32.32 14.68 -21.87
CA ASN A 237 -33.65 14.09 -22.09
C ASN A 237 -33.66 12.54 -22.04
N GLY A 238 -32.56 11.90 -21.66
CA GLY A 238 -32.41 10.43 -21.68
C GLY A 238 -32.80 9.75 -20.36
N VAL A 239 -33.35 8.53 -20.45
CA VAL A 239 -33.54 7.68 -19.27
C VAL A 239 -32.17 7.18 -18.83
N THR A 240 -31.78 7.43 -17.58
CA THR A 240 -30.48 7.02 -17.05
C THR A 240 -30.60 5.78 -16.16
N ILE A 241 -29.79 4.78 -16.45
CA ILE A 241 -29.61 3.60 -15.60
C ILE A 241 -28.37 3.78 -14.74
N THR A 242 -28.49 3.44 -13.46
CA THR A 242 -27.36 3.31 -12.53
C THR A 242 -27.05 1.82 -12.32
N PHE A 243 -25.80 1.44 -12.51
CA PHE A 243 -25.31 0.09 -12.31
C PHE A 243 -24.86 -0.12 -10.87
N ILE A 244 -25.29 -1.23 -10.28
CA ILE A 244 -24.85 -1.71 -8.97
C ILE A 244 -24.08 -3.00 -9.20
N SER A 245 -22.76 -2.95 -9.06
CA SER A 245 -21.84 -4.06 -9.26
C SER A 245 -20.98 -4.24 -8.01
N GLU A 246 -20.64 -5.48 -7.66
CA GLU A 246 -19.60 -5.76 -6.66
C GLU A 246 -18.20 -5.43 -7.21
N ALA A 247 -18.05 -5.55 -8.54
CA ALA A 247 -16.83 -5.26 -9.26
C ALA A 247 -16.73 -3.76 -9.63
N GLN A 248 -15.52 -3.19 -9.57
CA GLN A 248 -15.30 -1.76 -9.87
C GLN A 248 -15.47 -1.45 -11.37
N LEU A 249 -16.46 -0.61 -11.68
CA LEU A 249 -16.69 -0.07 -13.02
C LEU A 249 -16.14 1.36 -13.10
N SER A 250 -15.50 1.73 -14.21
CA SER A 250 -15.00 3.10 -14.43
C SER A 250 -16.15 4.11 -14.57
N MET A 251 -17.31 3.66 -15.05
CA MET A 251 -18.56 4.41 -15.09
C MET A 251 -19.70 3.54 -14.55
N ASN A 252 -20.50 4.11 -13.64
CA ASN A 252 -21.63 3.42 -13.02
C ASN A 252 -22.99 3.89 -13.54
N LYS A 253 -23.02 4.72 -14.59
CA LYS A 253 -24.26 5.22 -15.20
C LYS A 253 -24.18 5.11 -16.71
N MET A 254 -25.32 4.83 -17.34
CA MET A 254 -25.49 4.85 -18.79
C MET A 254 -26.80 5.55 -19.14
N ALA A 255 -26.76 6.41 -20.16
CA ALA A 255 -27.96 6.97 -20.76
C ALA A 255 -28.51 6.02 -21.82
N ILE A 256 -29.84 5.91 -21.86
CA ILE A 256 -30.55 4.90 -22.64
C ILE A 256 -31.59 5.56 -23.52
N ASP A 257 -31.58 5.14 -24.78
CA ASP A 257 -32.54 5.54 -25.79
C ASP A 257 -33.63 4.47 -25.99
N PRO A 258 -34.78 4.82 -26.61
CA PRO A 258 -35.85 3.86 -26.89
C PRO A 258 -35.48 2.67 -27.79
N ASN A 259 -34.30 2.70 -28.39
CA ASN A 259 -33.77 1.65 -29.25
C ASN A 259 -32.64 0.85 -28.60
N THR A 260 -32.16 1.25 -27.42
CA THR A 260 -31.08 0.55 -26.73
C THR A 260 -31.54 -0.84 -26.28
N THR A 261 -30.78 -1.85 -26.71
CA THR A 261 -31.03 -3.26 -26.42
C THR A 261 -30.29 -3.71 -25.17
N VAL A 262 -30.72 -4.83 -24.59
CA VAL A 262 -30.04 -5.45 -23.44
C VAL A 262 -28.59 -5.84 -23.81
N SER A 263 -28.35 -6.20 -25.08
CA SER A 263 -27.00 -6.49 -25.59
C SER A 263 -26.10 -5.26 -25.56
N ASP A 264 -26.62 -4.09 -25.94
CA ASP A 264 -25.84 -2.84 -25.96
C ASP A 264 -25.42 -2.43 -24.54
N VAL A 265 -26.30 -2.65 -23.54
CA VAL A 265 -25.97 -2.41 -22.13
C VAL A 265 -24.89 -3.36 -21.64
N LYS A 266 -24.93 -4.64 -22.05
CA LYS A 266 -23.87 -5.60 -21.71
C LYS A 266 -22.54 -5.24 -22.35
N GLU A 267 -22.57 -4.78 -23.60
CA GLU A 267 -21.37 -4.32 -24.31
C GLU A 267 -20.77 -3.08 -23.62
N PHE A 268 -21.62 -2.13 -23.21
CA PHE A 268 -21.18 -0.99 -22.39
C PHE A 268 -20.47 -1.45 -21.11
N ILE A 269 -21.04 -2.40 -20.35
CA ILE A 269 -20.41 -2.97 -19.16
C ILE A 269 -19.05 -3.61 -19.48
N CYS A 270 -18.95 -4.33 -20.60
CA CYS A 270 -17.69 -4.92 -21.08
C CYS A 270 -16.61 -3.88 -21.42
N THR A 271 -17.00 -2.63 -21.70
CA THR A 271 -16.10 -1.51 -22.00
C THR A 271 -15.71 -0.72 -20.75
N VAL A 272 -16.63 -0.56 -19.78
CA VAL A 272 -16.35 0.20 -18.54
C VAL A 272 -15.73 -0.64 -17.42
N TYR A 273 -15.66 -1.96 -17.58
CA TYR A 273 -15.01 -2.83 -16.61
C TYR A 273 -13.48 -2.82 -16.75
N GLY A 274 -12.78 -2.29 -15.75
CA GLY A 274 -11.35 -1.96 -15.80
C GLY A 274 -10.38 -3.13 -15.99
N HIS A 275 -10.81 -4.38 -15.79
CA HIS A 275 -9.97 -5.58 -15.94
C HIS A 275 -10.20 -6.35 -17.27
N ALA A 276 -10.96 -5.80 -18.22
CA ALA A 276 -11.49 -6.54 -19.39
C ALA A 276 -10.62 -6.47 -20.66
N LEU A 277 -9.55 -7.27 -20.75
CA LEU A 277 -9.08 -7.71 -22.08
C LEU A 277 -9.90 -8.89 -22.64
N ARG A 278 -10.81 -9.51 -21.87
CA ARG A 278 -11.49 -10.76 -22.28
C ARG A 278 -12.98 -10.93 -21.88
N LEU A 279 -13.64 -9.91 -21.33
CA LEU A 279 -15.07 -10.02 -21.01
C LEU A 279 -15.94 -9.95 -22.27
N THR A 280 -16.86 -10.90 -22.38
CA THR A 280 -17.85 -10.98 -23.45
C THR A 280 -19.26 -10.73 -22.90
N ASN A 281 -20.21 -10.40 -23.77
CA ASN A 281 -21.61 -10.17 -23.37
C ASN A 281 -22.25 -11.39 -22.67
N ALA A 282 -21.73 -12.61 -22.90
CA ALA A 282 -22.21 -13.82 -22.23
C ALA A 282 -21.84 -13.87 -20.74
N ASP A 283 -20.78 -13.19 -20.33
CA ASP A 283 -20.27 -13.20 -18.97
C ASP A 283 -21.02 -12.20 -18.06
N VAL A 284 -21.76 -11.26 -18.66
CA VAL A 284 -22.50 -10.20 -17.95
C VAL A 284 -23.98 -10.57 -17.81
N LYS A 285 -24.47 -10.58 -16.57
CA LYS A 285 -25.89 -10.72 -16.24
C LYS A 285 -26.42 -9.41 -15.68
N LEU A 286 -27.55 -8.96 -16.20
CA LEU A 286 -28.23 -7.73 -15.78
C LEU A 286 -29.53 -8.10 -15.06
N ILE A 287 -29.71 -7.60 -13.83
CA ILE A 287 -30.84 -7.93 -12.96
C ILE A 287 -31.53 -6.64 -12.50
N TYR A 288 -32.82 -6.50 -12.77
CA TYR A 288 -33.63 -5.36 -12.34
C TYR A 288 -34.84 -5.86 -11.53
N LYS A 289 -35.01 -5.35 -10.30
CA LYS A 289 -36.10 -5.76 -9.38
C LYS A 289 -36.30 -7.28 -9.30
N GLY A 290 -35.19 -8.03 -9.20
CA GLY A 290 -35.19 -9.50 -9.13
C GLY A 290 -35.44 -10.24 -10.45
N HIS A 291 -35.64 -9.53 -11.57
CA HIS A 291 -35.84 -10.11 -12.89
C HIS A 291 -34.54 -10.04 -13.70
N LEU A 292 -34.16 -11.17 -14.32
CA LEU A 292 -33.05 -11.24 -15.25
C LEU A 292 -33.46 -10.63 -16.59
N LEU A 293 -32.76 -9.59 -17.04
CA LEU A 293 -32.94 -9.02 -18.38
C LEU A 293 -32.37 -10.00 -19.41
N ARG A 294 -33.20 -10.40 -20.37
CA ARG A 294 -32.83 -11.36 -21.41
C ARG A 294 -32.45 -10.62 -22.68
N ASP A 295 -31.43 -11.12 -23.39
CA ASP A 295 -30.96 -10.52 -24.64
C ASP A 295 -32.02 -10.59 -25.75
N THR A 296 -32.83 -11.65 -25.75
CA THR A 296 -33.91 -11.85 -26.71
C THR A 296 -35.25 -12.02 -26.03
N ASN A 297 -36.29 -11.51 -26.68
CA ASN A 297 -37.67 -11.66 -26.26
C ASN A 297 -38.23 -13.04 -26.65
N SER A 298 -39.46 -13.36 -26.24
CA SER A 298 -40.09 -14.65 -26.56
C SER A 298 -40.30 -14.91 -28.06
N SER A 299 -40.21 -13.87 -28.89
CA SER A 299 -40.25 -13.95 -30.35
C SER A 299 -38.87 -14.02 -31.02
N GLY A 300 -37.78 -14.05 -30.25
CA GLY A 300 -36.41 -14.14 -30.76
C GLY A 300 -35.81 -12.84 -31.30
N GLN A 301 -36.48 -11.70 -31.11
CA GLN A 301 -35.93 -10.37 -31.42
C GLN A 301 -35.13 -9.84 -30.23
N LEU A 302 -34.19 -8.92 -30.48
CA LEU A 302 -33.41 -8.27 -29.42
C LEU A 302 -34.35 -7.50 -28.48
N SER A 303 -34.24 -7.81 -27.19
CA SER A 303 -35.03 -7.16 -26.16
C SER A 303 -34.56 -5.73 -25.95
N LYS A 304 -35.49 -4.79 -25.87
CA LYS A 304 -35.18 -3.40 -25.49
C LYS A 304 -35.12 -3.28 -23.98
N VAL A 305 -34.24 -2.42 -23.48
CA VAL A 305 -34.04 -2.24 -22.04
C VAL A 305 -35.26 -1.58 -21.39
N LEU A 306 -35.87 -0.62 -22.10
CA LEU A 306 -37.08 0.07 -21.64
C LEU A 306 -38.32 -0.84 -21.60
N ASP A 307 -38.29 -2.02 -22.23
CA ASP A 307 -39.37 -3.01 -22.07
C ASP A 307 -39.42 -3.56 -20.62
N TYR A 308 -38.28 -3.54 -19.92
CA TYR A 308 -38.16 -3.99 -18.53
C TYR A 308 -38.17 -2.84 -17.52
N ILE A 309 -37.72 -1.65 -17.92
CA ILE A 309 -37.48 -0.52 -17.03
C ILE A 309 -38.48 0.59 -17.32
N SER A 310 -39.44 0.72 -16.42
CA SER A 310 -40.50 1.74 -16.49
C SER A 310 -40.13 3.06 -15.80
N GLU A 311 -39.02 3.10 -15.04
CA GLU A 311 -38.59 4.29 -14.30
C GLU A 311 -37.73 5.17 -15.20
N THR A 312 -38.13 6.43 -15.37
CA THR A 312 -37.47 7.40 -16.27
C THR A 312 -36.22 8.04 -15.67
N GLN A 313 -36.05 7.97 -14.34
CA GLN A 313 -34.89 8.55 -13.66
C GLN A 313 -34.33 7.58 -12.62
N GLY A 314 -33.05 7.20 -12.78
CA GLY A 314 -32.27 6.53 -11.73
C GLY A 314 -32.59 5.05 -11.52
N ALA A 315 -33.04 4.35 -12.56
CA ALA A 315 -33.30 2.90 -12.48
C ALA A 315 -32.00 2.16 -12.08
N LYS A 316 -32.07 1.34 -11.03
CA LYS A 316 -30.92 0.62 -10.49
C LYS A 316 -30.86 -0.80 -11.06
N VAL A 317 -29.89 -1.07 -11.92
CA VAL A 317 -29.65 -2.41 -12.49
C VAL A 317 -28.46 -3.06 -11.80
N HIS A 318 -28.69 -4.22 -11.20
CA HIS A 318 -27.63 -5.03 -10.64
C HIS A 318 -26.87 -5.73 -11.76
N VAL A 319 -25.55 -5.58 -11.75
CA VAL A 319 -24.64 -6.19 -12.72
C VAL A 319 -23.90 -7.32 -11.99
N GLN A 320 -24.04 -8.53 -12.50
CA GLN A 320 -23.31 -9.70 -12.04
C GLN A 320 -22.39 -10.17 -13.16
N ILE A 321 -21.08 -10.17 -12.90
CA ILE A 321 -20.07 -10.67 -13.83
C ILE A 321 -19.71 -12.09 -13.39
N ASN A 322 -19.98 -13.09 -14.24
CA ASN A 322 -19.79 -14.51 -13.87
C ASN A 322 -18.31 -14.90 -13.66
N GLN A 323 -17.39 -14.15 -14.27
CA GLN A 323 -15.95 -14.28 -14.07
C GLN A 323 -15.45 -13.07 -13.28
N GLU A 324 -15.65 -13.08 -11.97
CA GLU A 324 -15.01 -12.10 -11.10
C GLU A 324 -13.52 -12.49 -11.00
N TYR A 325 -12.64 -11.66 -11.56
CA TYR A 325 -11.20 -11.80 -11.38
C TYR A 325 -10.87 -11.43 -9.93
N THR A 326 -10.99 -12.38 -9.01
CA THR A 326 -10.64 -12.19 -7.60
C THR A 326 -9.17 -12.49 -7.36
N GLU A 327 -8.23 -11.63 -7.75
CA GLU A 327 -6.93 -11.58 -7.06
C GLU A 327 -6.36 -10.15 -7.00
N PRO A 328 -6.14 -9.61 -5.78
CA PRO A 328 -5.26 -8.47 -5.56
C PRO A 328 -3.84 -9.01 -5.33
N GLY A 329 -2.99 -9.04 -6.37
CA GLY A 329 -1.57 -9.37 -6.24
C GLY A 329 -0.89 -9.80 -7.54
N PRO A 330 0.44 -9.70 -7.65
CA PRO A 330 1.19 -10.10 -8.84
C PRO A 330 1.28 -11.64 -8.88
N GLY A 331 0.25 -12.27 -9.43
CA GLY A 331 0.18 -13.73 -9.53
C GLY A 331 1.22 -14.26 -10.51
N PHE A 332 2.21 -14.98 -9.97
CA PHE A 332 3.17 -15.84 -10.68
C PHE A 332 2.55 -16.65 -11.84
N TRP A 333 1.31 -17.12 -11.68
CA TRP A 333 0.58 -17.85 -12.73
C TRP A 333 0.12 -16.99 -13.89
N SER A 334 -0.14 -15.69 -13.67
CA SER A 334 -0.54 -14.77 -14.74
C SER A 334 0.61 -14.42 -15.68
N GLU A 335 1.85 -14.31 -15.17
CA GLU A 335 3.03 -14.12 -16.01
C GLU A 335 3.30 -15.36 -16.88
N LEU A 336 3.04 -16.55 -16.33
CA LEU A 336 3.30 -17.84 -16.97
C LEU A 336 2.38 -18.10 -18.17
N PHE A 337 1.15 -17.57 -18.15
CA PHE A 337 0.20 -17.71 -19.25
C PHE A 337 0.06 -16.47 -20.15
N ASN A 338 0.52 -15.29 -19.72
CA ASN A 338 0.40 -14.04 -20.48
C ASN A 338 1.71 -13.56 -21.14
N ASN A 339 2.87 -14.13 -20.80
CA ASN A 339 4.15 -13.84 -21.47
C ASN A 339 4.83 -15.15 -21.92
N SER A 340 4.44 -15.69 -23.08
CA SER A 340 5.14 -16.84 -23.69
C SER A 340 6.64 -16.59 -23.90
N ASP A 341 7.01 -15.32 -24.10
CA ASP A 341 8.39 -14.92 -24.41
C ASP A 341 9.28 -14.89 -23.15
N ARG A 342 8.70 -14.58 -21.98
CA ARG A 342 9.42 -14.49 -20.70
C ARG A 342 9.73 -15.87 -20.09
N PHE A 343 9.00 -16.90 -20.49
CA PHE A 343 9.20 -18.31 -20.08
C PHE A 343 9.61 -19.23 -21.22
N SER A 344 10.20 -18.69 -22.29
CA SER A 344 10.73 -19.48 -23.42
C SER A 344 11.73 -20.56 -22.97
N PHE A 345 12.36 -20.42 -21.80
CA PHE A 345 13.23 -21.42 -21.20
C PHE A 345 12.49 -22.67 -20.64
N MET A 346 11.17 -22.60 -20.38
CA MET A 346 10.37 -23.75 -19.94
C MET A 346 9.95 -24.67 -21.08
N ASN A 347 10.07 -24.24 -22.35
CA ASN A 347 9.91 -25.10 -23.53
C ASN A 347 11.13 -26.00 -23.78
N ARG A 348 11.72 -26.56 -22.71
CA ARG A 348 12.73 -27.62 -22.80
C ARG A 348 12.11 -28.99 -22.61
N SER A 349 11.23 -29.37 -23.53
CA SER A 349 10.99 -30.77 -23.85
C SER A 349 10.21 -30.86 -25.14
N LEU A 350 10.93 -30.88 -26.28
CA LEU A 350 10.67 -31.72 -27.45
C LEU A 350 11.53 -31.29 -28.67
N SER A 351 12.86 -31.25 -28.53
CA SER A 351 13.84 -31.53 -29.61
C SER A 351 15.27 -31.15 -29.18
N GLU A 352 16.24 -32.00 -29.53
CA GLU A 352 17.71 -31.87 -29.37
C GLU A 352 18.21 -31.98 -27.91
N ASN A 353 18.81 -33.06 -27.42
CA ASN A 353 19.63 -34.12 -28.00
C ASN A 353 20.93 -33.68 -28.71
N THR A 354 21.79 -32.92 -28.01
CA THR A 354 23.25 -33.06 -28.14
C THR A 354 24.04 -32.56 -26.91
N GLN A 355 24.55 -33.54 -26.16
CA GLN A 355 25.82 -33.60 -25.42
C GLN A 355 26.72 -32.33 -25.35
N ASN A 356 26.97 -31.82 -24.14
CA ASN A 356 28.25 -31.96 -23.40
C ASN A 356 28.43 -30.83 -22.36
N THR A 357 28.53 -31.19 -21.08
CA THR A 357 29.18 -30.36 -20.06
C THR A 357 29.98 -31.29 -19.15
N GLN A 358 31.31 -31.10 -19.16
CA GLN A 358 32.22 -31.59 -18.14
C GLN A 358 32.54 -30.43 -17.19
N THR A 359 32.28 -30.66 -15.91
CA THR A 359 32.82 -30.06 -14.67
C THR A 359 34.37 -30.11 -14.59
N PRO A 360 35.07 -29.59 -13.53
CA PRO A 360 34.73 -28.64 -12.45
C PRO A 360 35.88 -27.64 -12.07
N ASP A 361 35.66 -26.86 -11.00
CA ASP A 361 36.54 -26.69 -9.80
C ASP A 361 37.04 -25.29 -9.36
N LEU A 362 36.59 -24.94 -8.14
CA LEU A 362 37.32 -24.48 -6.93
C LEU A 362 38.46 -23.45 -7.01
N ALA A 363 38.28 -22.32 -6.31
CA ALA A 363 39.24 -21.74 -5.33
C ALA A 363 38.65 -20.46 -4.68
N GLN A 364 38.33 -20.48 -3.38
CA GLN A 364 39.11 -19.93 -2.26
C GLN A 364 38.89 -18.42 -1.97
N GLN A 365 38.38 -18.17 -0.76
CA GLN A 365 38.41 -16.89 -0.05
C GLN A 365 39.86 -16.36 0.11
N PRO A 366 40.04 -15.07 0.41
CA PRO A 366 40.45 -14.77 1.78
C PRO A 366 39.78 -13.55 2.42
N ILE A 367 40.03 -13.46 3.72
CA ILE A 367 39.38 -12.73 4.81
C ILE A 367 40.20 -11.48 5.19
N LEU A 368 39.50 -10.35 5.46
CA LEU A 368 39.81 -9.19 6.36
C LEU A 368 41.01 -8.26 6.00
N PRO A 369 41.01 -6.94 6.37
CA PRO A 369 40.67 -6.42 7.70
C PRO A 369 39.84 -5.12 7.81
N THR A 370 39.49 -4.86 9.07
CA THR A 370 38.66 -3.81 9.69
C THR A 370 39.38 -2.45 9.85
N GLN A 371 38.58 -1.41 10.17
CA GLN A 371 38.90 -0.06 10.70
C GLN A 371 39.04 1.03 9.61
N GLU A 372 38.45 2.23 9.67
CA GLU A 372 38.22 3.12 10.81
C GLU A 372 37.22 4.27 10.44
N THR A 373 36.36 4.62 11.41
CA THR A 373 35.86 5.94 11.82
C THR A 373 35.86 7.14 10.84
N ALA A 374 34.66 7.66 10.53
CA ALA A 374 34.43 9.10 10.33
C ALA A 374 33.02 9.50 10.83
N GLN A 375 32.98 10.10 12.02
CA GLN A 375 31.89 10.99 12.45
C GLN A 375 32.02 12.30 11.65
N ASN A 376 30.92 12.82 11.09
CA ASN A 376 30.53 14.24 11.24
C ASN A 376 29.26 14.65 10.45
N LEU A 377 28.34 15.26 11.20
CA LEU A 377 27.59 16.50 10.91
C LEU A 377 26.59 16.51 9.74
N PHE A 378 25.30 16.38 10.08
CA PHE A 378 24.21 16.95 9.29
C PHE A 378 24.11 18.45 9.62
N THR A 379 24.58 19.30 8.71
CA THR A 379 24.32 20.73 8.74
C THR A 379 22.96 20.99 8.08
N GLU A 380 22.05 21.69 8.79
CA GLU A 380 20.86 22.29 8.17
C GLU A 380 21.31 23.22 7.03
N ALA A 381 20.73 23.07 5.84
CA ALA A 381 21.11 23.87 4.70
C ALA A 381 20.63 25.33 4.87
N GLU A 382 21.59 26.26 4.98
CA GLU A 382 21.33 27.71 4.94
C GLU A 382 21.03 28.15 3.50
N PHE A 383 19.86 28.73 3.27
CA PHE A 383 19.46 29.26 1.97
C PHE A 383 19.92 30.72 1.83
N VAL A 384 20.59 31.02 0.73
CA VAL A 384 21.21 32.33 0.47
C VAL A 384 20.76 32.84 -0.90
N THR A 385 20.52 34.14 -1.05
CA THR A 385 20.17 34.76 -2.34
C THR A 385 21.36 34.78 -3.30
N GLU A 386 21.13 35.07 -4.58
CA GLU A 386 22.18 35.25 -5.60
C GLU A 386 23.19 36.36 -5.24
N THR A 387 22.80 37.30 -4.37
CA THR A 387 23.66 38.38 -3.83
C THR A 387 24.42 37.98 -2.57
N GLY A 388 24.25 36.74 -2.07
CA GLY A 388 24.88 36.24 -0.85
C GLY A 388 24.19 36.67 0.45
N ALA A 389 22.95 37.19 0.39
CA ALA A 389 22.17 37.53 1.59
C ALA A 389 21.38 36.33 2.11
N LEU A 390 21.39 36.10 3.41
CA LEU A 390 20.75 34.97 4.05
C LEU A 390 19.22 35.12 4.00
N ILE A 391 18.51 34.08 3.55
CA ILE A 391 17.06 34.12 3.37
C ILE A 391 16.38 33.69 4.68
N GLU A 392 15.79 34.64 5.39
CA GLU A 392 14.96 34.39 6.56
C GLU A 392 13.48 34.33 6.18
N ARG A 393 12.77 33.30 6.65
CA ARG A 393 11.32 33.16 6.40
C ARG A 393 10.55 34.10 7.32
N THR A 394 9.86 35.08 6.76
CA THR A 394 9.02 36.04 7.51
C THR A 394 7.62 35.50 7.88
N GLY A 395 7.18 34.40 7.24
CA GLY A 395 5.88 33.76 7.52
C GLY A 395 4.64 34.50 7.01
N GLN A 396 4.81 35.59 6.25
CA GLN A 396 3.70 36.36 5.67
C GLN A 396 3.33 35.82 4.29
N VAL A 397 2.03 35.61 4.05
CA VAL A 397 1.50 35.13 2.77
C VAL A 397 1.05 36.33 1.93
N PHE A 398 1.59 36.41 0.72
CA PHE A 398 1.22 37.42 -0.26
C PHE A 398 0.62 36.74 -1.47
N GLU A 399 -0.49 37.27 -1.95
CA GLU A 399 -1.14 36.84 -3.17
C GLU A 399 -0.69 37.74 -4.33
N LYS A 400 -0.31 37.12 -5.44
CA LYS A 400 0.09 37.84 -6.64
C LYS A 400 -1.16 38.26 -7.39
N VAL A 401 -1.41 39.56 -7.43
CA VAL A 401 -2.58 40.15 -8.10
C VAL A 401 -2.17 41.08 -9.22
N VAL A 402 -3.06 41.26 -10.18
CA VAL A 402 -2.83 42.17 -11.31
C VAL A 402 -3.63 43.45 -11.08
N ILE A 403 -2.94 44.53 -10.73
CA ILE A 403 -3.54 45.85 -10.55
C ILE A 403 -3.22 46.67 -11.80
N SER A 404 -4.24 47.01 -12.58
CA SER A 404 -4.10 47.79 -13.83
C SER A 404 -3.13 47.20 -14.85
N GLY A 405 -3.06 45.87 -14.96
CA GLY A 405 -2.19 45.17 -15.91
C GLY A 405 -0.75 44.96 -15.43
N GLN A 406 -0.42 45.36 -14.20
CA GLN A 406 0.89 45.13 -13.61
C GLN A 406 0.78 44.15 -12.43
N GLU A 407 1.67 43.17 -12.42
CA GLU A 407 1.74 42.17 -11.35
C GLU A 407 2.27 42.81 -10.06
N SER A 408 1.50 42.70 -8.98
CA SER A 408 1.81 43.22 -7.66
C SER A 408 1.50 42.16 -6.60
N PHE A 409 2.30 42.11 -5.53
CA PHE A 409 2.03 41.20 -4.41
C PHE A 409 1.26 41.97 -3.33
N VAL A 410 0.04 41.54 -3.05
CA VAL A 410 -0.82 42.12 -2.01
C VAL A 410 -1.00 41.08 -0.91
N LYS A 411 -0.96 41.51 0.35
CA LYS A 411 -1.13 40.61 1.49
C LYS A 411 -2.50 39.95 1.40
N THR A 412 -2.57 38.62 1.46
CA THR A 412 -3.81 37.85 1.22
C THR A 412 -4.95 38.30 2.13
N SER A 413 -4.66 38.73 3.36
CA SER A 413 -5.67 39.23 4.31
C SER A 413 -6.36 40.55 3.91
N SER A 414 -5.84 41.24 2.90
CA SER A 414 -6.45 42.47 2.37
C SER A 414 -7.67 42.21 1.48
N PHE A 415 -7.88 40.96 1.04
CA PHE A 415 -8.98 40.54 0.18
C PHE A 415 -10.17 39.94 0.93
N GLU A 416 -10.04 39.72 2.24
CA GLU A 416 -11.10 39.14 3.06
C GLU A 416 -12.11 40.23 3.51
N PRO A 417 -13.43 40.06 3.28
CA PRO A 417 -14.44 41.09 3.56
C PRO A 417 -14.72 41.31 5.05
N THR A 418 -14.27 40.41 5.91
CA THR A 418 -14.43 40.47 7.37
C THR A 418 -13.12 40.12 8.05
N SER A 419 -12.48 41.10 8.67
CA SER A 419 -11.29 40.90 9.50
C SER A 419 -11.69 40.67 10.96
N THR A 420 -11.29 39.53 11.50
CA THR A 420 -11.45 39.20 12.92
C THR A 420 -10.21 39.62 13.69
N PHE A 421 -10.41 40.30 14.82
CA PHE A 421 -9.32 40.72 15.70
C PHE A 421 -9.54 40.15 17.09
N ILE A 422 -8.45 39.69 17.72
CA ILE A 422 -8.41 39.46 19.16
C ILE A 422 -7.88 40.74 19.80
N GLU A 423 -8.74 41.38 20.58
CA GLU A 423 -8.39 42.57 21.36
C GLU A 423 -7.95 42.14 22.77
N LEU A 424 -6.69 42.41 23.09
CA LEU A 424 -6.11 42.18 24.41
C LEU A 424 -5.46 43.47 24.89
N ASN A 425 -5.94 44.04 25.99
CA ASN A 425 -5.41 45.28 26.58
C ASN A 425 -5.24 46.44 25.56
N ASP A 426 -6.31 46.77 24.83
CA ASP A 426 -6.37 47.87 23.84
C ASP A 426 -5.44 47.72 22.61
N GLN A 427 -4.85 46.55 22.40
CA GLN A 427 -4.12 46.20 21.18
C GLN A 427 -4.86 45.10 20.41
N GLN A 428 -5.01 45.32 19.10
CA GLN A 428 -5.73 44.42 18.21
C GLN A 428 -4.75 43.56 17.42
N ILE A 429 -4.86 42.24 17.57
CA ILE A 429 -4.12 41.28 16.76
C ILE A 429 -5.07 40.75 15.69
N GLU A 430 -4.70 40.95 14.42
CA GLU A 430 -5.40 40.36 13.28
C GLU A 430 -5.30 38.83 13.33
N VAL A 431 -6.46 38.18 13.29
CA VAL A 431 -6.64 36.73 13.34
C VAL A 431 -7.12 36.24 11.99
N PHE A 432 -6.44 35.24 11.45
CA PHE A 432 -6.84 34.62 10.18
C PHE A 432 -7.89 33.53 10.41
N PRO A 433 -8.78 33.25 9.43
CA PRO A 433 -9.87 32.26 9.57
C PRO A 433 -9.39 30.83 9.87
N ASP A 434 -8.18 30.48 9.44
CA ASP A 434 -7.54 29.20 9.68
C ASP A 434 -6.83 29.13 11.05
N GLU A 435 -6.74 30.25 11.76
CA GLU A 435 -6.08 30.36 13.07
C GLU A 435 -7.05 30.27 14.25
N VAL A 436 -8.36 30.30 14.02
CA VAL A 436 -9.39 30.25 15.06
C VAL A 436 -10.50 29.26 14.73
N ALA A 437 -10.89 28.46 15.73
CA ALA A 437 -12.08 27.62 15.68
C ALA A 437 -12.91 27.81 16.96
N GLU A 438 -14.18 28.20 16.81
CA GLU A 438 -15.10 28.29 17.95
C GLU A 438 -15.77 26.93 18.19
N LEU A 439 -15.56 26.35 19.38
CA LEU A 439 -16.24 25.14 19.81
C LEU A 439 -16.95 25.37 21.15
N ARG A 440 -18.28 25.33 21.12
CA ARG A 440 -19.15 25.35 22.31
C ARG A 440 -18.87 26.54 23.26
N GLY A 441 -18.68 27.74 22.70
CA GLY A 441 -18.40 28.96 23.47
C GLY A 441 -16.96 29.09 23.97
N VAL A 442 -16.04 28.22 23.50
CA VAL A 442 -14.60 28.33 23.72
C VAL A 442 -13.91 28.55 22.38
N VAL A 443 -13.07 29.57 22.29
CA VAL A 443 -12.29 29.90 21.09
C VAL A 443 -10.96 29.16 21.15
N LEU A 444 -10.76 28.20 20.25
CA LEU A 444 -9.50 27.51 20.07
C LEU A 444 -8.60 28.33 19.16
N LEU A 445 -7.38 28.61 19.63
CA LEU A 445 -6.38 29.37 18.89
C LEU A 445 -5.33 28.41 18.32
N SER A 446 -4.92 28.64 17.08
CA SER A 446 -3.81 27.90 16.49
C SER A 446 -2.50 28.20 17.22
N GLN A 447 -1.56 27.25 17.19
CA GLN A 447 -0.25 27.43 17.81
C GLN A 447 0.52 28.64 17.24
N ARG A 448 0.28 28.98 15.97
CA ARG A 448 0.90 30.15 15.30
C ARG A 448 0.38 31.45 15.89
N LEU A 449 -0.93 31.55 16.09
CA LEU A 449 -1.55 32.72 16.71
C LEU A 449 -1.16 32.84 18.19
N ILE A 450 -1.07 31.72 18.91
CA ILE A 450 -0.54 31.70 20.28
C ILE A 450 0.89 32.24 20.31
N SER A 451 1.80 31.74 19.47
CA SER A 451 3.18 32.25 19.41
C SER A 451 3.24 33.74 19.04
N ARG A 452 2.34 34.23 18.17
CA ARG A 452 2.23 35.66 17.85
C ARG A 452 1.76 36.48 19.05
N ILE A 453 0.76 35.99 19.80
CA ILE A 453 0.30 36.60 21.05
C ILE A 453 1.45 36.63 22.08
N GLU A 454 2.14 35.50 22.26
CA GLU A 454 3.25 35.40 23.21
C GLU A 454 4.39 36.36 22.88
N THR A 455 4.73 36.48 21.58
CA THR A 455 5.81 37.34 21.11
C THR A 455 5.43 38.83 21.19
N SER A 456 4.19 39.17 20.82
CA SER A 456 3.73 40.58 20.80
C SER A 456 3.52 41.16 22.19
N TYR A 457 3.09 40.35 23.16
CA TYR A 457 2.82 40.81 24.54
C TYR A 457 3.91 40.43 25.55
N GLY A 458 4.87 39.57 25.16
CA GLY A 458 5.91 39.07 26.06
C GLY A 458 5.36 38.20 27.19
N VAL A 459 4.20 37.57 26.97
CA VAL A 459 3.50 36.71 27.94
C VAL A 459 3.62 35.26 27.49
N LYS A 460 3.72 34.32 28.43
CA LYS A 460 3.67 32.88 28.13
C LYS A 460 2.25 32.38 28.36
N VAL A 461 1.56 31.96 27.32
CA VAL A 461 0.19 31.46 27.39
C VAL A 461 0.25 30.06 28.02
N SER A 462 -0.29 29.91 29.22
CA SER A 462 -0.34 28.60 29.88
C SER A 462 -1.29 27.69 29.12
N ALA A 463 -0.75 26.71 28.39
CA ALA A 463 -1.51 25.70 27.68
C ALA A 463 -2.25 24.80 28.68
N GLN A 464 -3.40 25.25 29.16
CA GLN A 464 -4.34 24.42 29.89
C GLN A 464 -5.30 23.77 28.88
N LEU A 465 -5.16 22.45 28.75
CA LEU A 465 -6.19 21.54 28.22
C LEU A 465 -6.53 21.62 26.71
N ALA A 466 -5.55 21.52 25.79
CA ALA A 466 -5.85 21.25 24.38
C ALA A 466 -4.71 20.57 23.58
N ASN A 467 -4.03 19.57 24.14
CA ASN A 467 -2.95 18.86 23.40
C ASN A 467 -3.42 17.67 22.53
N HIS A 468 -4.71 17.46 22.28
CA HIS A 468 -5.19 16.21 21.66
C HIS A 468 -6.28 16.30 20.59
N VAL A 469 -6.40 17.42 19.85
CA VAL A 469 -7.14 17.40 18.58
C VAL A 469 -6.23 17.86 17.45
N PRO A 470 -5.86 16.99 16.50
CA PRO A 470 -5.17 17.41 15.29
C PRO A 470 -5.98 18.49 14.58
N TRP A 471 -5.39 19.66 14.31
CA TRP A 471 -6.05 20.78 13.61
C TRP A 471 -6.68 20.32 12.28
N THR A 472 -6.08 19.31 11.65
CA THR A 472 -6.54 18.64 10.42
C THR A 472 -7.87 17.89 10.55
N LEU A 473 -8.25 17.43 11.74
CA LEU A 473 -9.55 16.77 11.98
C LEU A 473 -10.69 17.77 12.25
N LEU A 474 -10.38 19.01 12.61
CA LEU A 474 -11.38 20.07 12.87
C LEU A 474 -11.79 20.80 11.58
N GLN A 475 -10.83 21.05 10.67
CA GLN A 475 -11.10 21.71 9.38
C GLN A 475 -12.07 20.93 8.48
N ASN A 476 -11.99 19.59 8.51
CA ASN A 476 -12.85 18.71 7.69
C ASN A 476 -14.31 18.65 8.18
N ASN A 477 -14.58 19.08 9.42
CA ASN A 477 -15.95 19.16 9.96
C ASN A 477 -16.53 20.58 9.89
N ALA A 478 -15.68 21.62 9.73
CA ALA A 478 -16.11 23.01 9.62
C ALA A 478 -16.51 23.42 8.18
N THR A 479 -16.23 22.60 7.17
CA THR A 479 -16.55 22.87 5.76
C THR A 479 -17.90 22.31 5.29
N GLN A 480 -18.71 21.73 6.18
CA GLN A 480 -20.13 21.52 5.89
C GLN A 480 -20.92 22.78 6.23
N GLU A 481 -20.94 23.74 5.30
CA GLU A 481 -22.03 24.70 5.23
C GLU A 481 -23.35 23.91 5.14
N PRO A 482 -24.29 24.09 6.08
CA PRO A 482 -25.68 23.73 5.80
C PRO A 482 -26.15 24.68 4.71
N ALA A 483 -26.63 24.12 3.60
CA ALA A 483 -27.33 24.90 2.58
C ALA A 483 -28.41 25.75 3.27
N LEU A 484 -28.29 27.07 3.13
CA LEU A 484 -29.28 28.06 3.53
C LEU A 484 -30.58 27.78 2.75
N ASP A 485 -31.53 27.10 3.39
CA ASP A 485 -32.94 27.35 3.14
C ASP A 485 -33.27 28.68 3.83
N GLU A 486 -33.28 29.76 3.04
CA GLU A 486 -33.93 31.01 3.40
C GLU A 486 -35.41 30.74 3.64
N ASN A 487 -35.80 30.65 4.92
CA ASN A 487 -37.02 31.22 5.50
C ASN A 487 -37.26 30.53 6.85
N VAL A 488 -36.92 31.20 7.95
CA VAL A 488 -37.81 31.46 9.10
C VAL A 488 -37.07 32.42 10.02
N SER A 489 -37.44 33.69 9.94
CA SER A 489 -37.22 34.66 11.01
C SER A 489 -38.13 34.32 12.20
N ASP A 490 -37.64 34.64 13.40
CA ASP A 490 -38.37 34.68 14.68
C ASP A 490 -38.63 33.34 15.39
N LEU A 491 -37.80 33.03 16.40
CA LEU A 491 -38.16 33.15 17.82
C LEU A 491 -37.09 32.55 18.73
N ALA A 492 -36.76 33.31 19.78
CA ALA A 492 -35.93 32.90 20.89
C ALA A 492 -36.61 31.79 21.73
N ASP A 493 -35.97 30.62 21.84
CA ASP A 493 -36.10 29.60 22.90
C ASP A 493 -35.19 28.41 22.50
N GLY A 494 -34.01 28.15 23.06
CA GLY A 494 -33.73 27.65 24.40
C GLY A 494 -32.64 26.55 24.31
N PRO A 495 -31.91 26.21 25.39
CA PRO A 495 -30.82 25.21 25.41
C PRO A 495 -31.25 23.74 25.12
N ALA A 496 -32.42 23.52 24.54
CA ALA A 496 -32.99 22.21 24.23
C ALA A 496 -32.51 21.65 22.87
N GLU A 497 -32.28 22.50 21.85
CA GLU A 497 -31.88 22.02 20.51
C GLU A 497 -30.45 21.44 20.48
N ALA A 498 -29.52 22.01 21.25
CA ALA A 498 -28.17 21.44 21.39
C ALA A 498 -28.18 20.06 22.09
N ASP A 499 -29.15 19.83 22.97
CA ASP A 499 -29.33 18.57 23.69
C ASP A 499 -29.99 17.50 22.79
N GLU A 500 -30.85 17.91 21.85
CA GLU A 500 -31.45 17.04 20.83
C GLU A 500 -30.45 16.59 19.75
N VAL A 501 -29.60 17.50 19.26
CA VAL A 501 -28.53 17.15 18.31
C VAL A 501 -27.54 16.15 18.95
N GLY A 502 -27.21 16.33 20.23
CA GLY A 502 -26.39 15.39 21.00
C GLY A 502 -27.07 14.04 21.30
N ARG A 503 -28.40 13.99 21.38
CA ARG A 503 -29.17 12.74 21.51
C ARG A 503 -29.22 11.99 20.19
N ILE A 504 -29.44 12.68 19.07
CA ILE A 504 -29.48 12.08 17.73
C ILE A 504 -28.11 11.50 17.35
N ALA A 505 -27.02 12.19 17.67
CA ALA A 505 -25.66 11.67 17.48
C ALA A 505 -25.39 10.40 18.30
N ARG A 506 -25.82 10.37 19.57
CA ARG A 506 -25.73 9.17 20.42
C ARG A 506 -26.56 8.02 19.84
N ILE A 507 -27.79 8.26 19.42
CA ILE A 507 -28.65 7.23 18.80
C ILE A 507 -28.01 6.67 17.53
N ARG A 508 -27.39 7.53 16.70
CA ARG A 508 -26.68 7.10 15.49
C ARG A 508 -25.45 6.25 15.79
N GLN A 509 -24.71 6.56 16.85
CA GLN A 509 -23.56 5.77 17.30
C GLN A 509 -24.01 4.40 17.85
N TRP A 510 -25.05 4.38 18.69
CA TRP A 510 -25.64 3.15 19.23
C TRP A 510 -26.16 2.23 18.13
N THR A 511 -26.91 2.77 17.17
CA THR A 511 -27.44 1.99 16.03
C THR A 511 -26.32 1.41 15.16
N ARG A 512 -25.26 2.19 14.89
CA ARG A 512 -24.07 1.69 14.17
C ARG A 512 -23.38 0.55 14.91
N THR A 513 -23.19 0.68 16.22
CA THR A 513 -22.59 -0.36 17.07
C THR A 513 -23.44 -1.63 17.09
N ILE A 514 -24.76 -1.51 17.24
CA ILE A 514 -25.68 -2.65 17.20
C ILE A 514 -25.62 -3.37 15.85
N MET A 515 -25.66 -2.64 14.73
CA MET A 515 -25.57 -3.23 13.39
C MET A 515 -24.24 -3.95 13.16
N ARG A 516 -23.12 -3.36 13.59
CA ARG A 516 -21.79 -3.99 13.50
C ARG A 516 -21.71 -5.24 14.37
N THR A 517 -22.34 -5.24 15.55
CA THR A 517 -22.42 -6.40 16.43
C THR A 517 -23.24 -7.52 15.79
N ILE A 518 -24.40 -7.22 15.20
CA ILE A 518 -25.22 -8.21 14.48
C ILE A 518 -24.44 -8.81 13.32
N TYR A 519 -23.74 -7.97 12.55
CA TYR A 519 -22.88 -8.44 11.45
C TYR A 519 -21.79 -9.39 11.93
N LEU A 520 -21.07 -9.04 13.00
CA LEU A 520 -20.01 -9.89 13.58
C LEU A 520 -20.57 -11.20 14.15
N ILE A 521 -21.73 -11.16 14.81
CA ILE A 521 -22.41 -12.36 15.30
C ILE A 521 -22.76 -13.27 14.12
N ILE A 522 -23.39 -12.75 13.05
CA ILE A 522 -23.74 -13.55 11.88
C ILE A 522 -22.47 -14.15 11.26
N ARG A 523 -21.47 -13.32 10.95
CA ARG A 523 -20.21 -13.75 10.33
C ARG A 523 -19.52 -14.87 11.11
N ASN A 524 -19.41 -14.74 12.43
CA ASN A 524 -18.68 -15.70 13.28
C ASN A 524 -19.54 -16.91 13.70
N SER A 525 -20.86 -16.83 13.56
CA SER A 525 -21.78 -17.94 13.90
C SER A 525 -22.17 -18.80 12.70
N VAL A 526 -22.05 -18.33 11.46
CA VAL A 526 -22.45 -19.06 10.24
C VAL A 526 -21.88 -20.48 10.19
N PHE A 527 -20.58 -20.65 10.47
CA PHE A 527 -19.95 -21.97 10.46
C PHE A 527 -20.58 -22.93 11.49
N TYR A 528 -20.80 -22.44 12.72
CA TYR A 528 -21.44 -23.23 13.77
C TYR A 528 -22.91 -23.53 13.44
N PHE A 529 -23.61 -22.60 12.81
CA PHE A 529 -24.96 -22.82 12.33
C PHE A 529 -25.00 -23.88 11.23
N VAL A 530 -24.10 -23.88 10.25
CA VAL A 530 -24.04 -24.89 9.20
C VAL A 530 -23.84 -26.29 9.79
N ILE A 531 -22.88 -26.45 10.72
CA ILE A 531 -22.65 -27.73 11.42
C ILE A 531 -23.87 -28.12 12.26
N PHE A 532 -24.42 -27.17 13.02
CA PHE A 532 -25.57 -27.41 13.86
C PHE A 532 -26.77 -27.85 13.02
N PHE A 533 -27.10 -27.14 11.94
CA PHE A 533 -28.21 -27.44 11.04
C PHE A 533 -28.09 -28.82 10.38
N GLN A 534 -26.88 -29.30 10.08
CA GLN A 534 -26.69 -30.68 9.61
C GLN A 534 -27.10 -31.73 10.67
N VAL A 535 -26.93 -31.42 11.95
CA VAL A 535 -27.33 -32.29 13.08
C VAL A 535 -28.80 -32.08 13.46
N THR A 536 -29.37 -30.90 13.21
CA THR A 536 -30.75 -30.55 13.62
C THR A 536 -31.84 -31.46 13.06
N ALA A 537 -31.60 -32.12 11.91
CA ALA A 537 -32.52 -33.08 11.32
C ALA A 537 -32.85 -34.26 12.25
N TYR A 538 -32.01 -34.53 13.26
CA TYR A 538 -32.14 -35.66 14.18
C TYR A 538 -32.59 -35.26 15.59
N VAL A 539 -32.86 -33.97 15.84
CA VAL A 539 -33.08 -33.44 17.20
C VAL A 539 -34.45 -32.76 17.32
N ARG A 540 -35.13 -32.96 18.46
CA ARG A 540 -36.42 -32.31 18.77
C ARG A 540 -36.32 -30.77 18.72
N SER A 541 -37.39 -30.11 18.26
CA SER A 541 -37.48 -28.65 18.06
C SER A 541 -37.09 -27.81 19.27
N LEU A 542 -37.33 -28.29 20.49
CA LEU A 542 -36.93 -27.60 21.73
C LEU A 542 -35.41 -27.42 21.85
N TYR A 543 -34.62 -28.40 21.41
CA TYR A 543 -33.17 -28.32 21.43
C TYR A 543 -32.61 -27.44 20.30
N LEU A 544 -33.41 -27.12 19.27
CA LEU A 544 -33.03 -26.16 18.24
C LEU A 544 -32.89 -24.77 18.83
N PHE A 545 -33.88 -24.33 19.61
CA PHE A 545 -33.84 -23.02 20.26
C PHE A 545 -32.70 -22.94 21.29
N VAL A 546 -32.50 -24.00 22.08
CA VAL A 546 -31.39 -24.07 23.05
C VAL A 546 -30.03 -24.05 22.35
N GLY A 547 -29.85 -24.84 21.29
CA GLY A 547 -28.60 -24.89 20.54
C GLY A 547 -28.28 -23.60 19.80
N THR A 548 -29.28 -22.98 19.15
CA THR A 548 -29.15 -21.64 18.56
C THR A 548 -28.77 -20.61 19.62
N GLY A 549 -29.43 -20.63 20.79
CA GLY A 549 -29.09 -19.75 21.91
C GLY A 549 -27.66 -19.94 22.41
N LEU A 550 -27.19 -21.19 22.53
CA LEU A 550 -25.82 -21.50 22.93
C LEU A 550 -24.78 -21.09 21.88
N ILE A 551 -25.09 -21.23 20.60
CA ILE A 551 -24.22 -20.77 19.50
C ILE A 551 -24.11 -19.25 19.54
N LEU A 552 -25.23 -18.53 19.65
CA LEU A 552 -25.23 -17.07 19.76
C LEU A 552 -24.48 -16.61 21.01
N LEU A 553 -24.73 -17.22 22.16
CA LEU A 553 -24.04 -16.89 23.41
C LEU A 553 -22.53 -17.14 23.28
N LYS A 554 -22.14 -18.29 22.70
CA LYS A 554 -20.74 -18.60 22.41
C LYS A 554 -20.13 -17.56 21.48
N THR A 555 -20.81 -17.19 20.40
CA THR A 555 -20.29 -16.22 19.43
C THR A 555 -20.14 -14.82 20.02
N ILE A 556 -21.09 -14.39 20.85
CA ILE A 556 -21.00 -13.12 21.59
C ILE A 556 -19.84 -13.15 22.58
N TRP A 557 -19.63 -14.28 23.28
CA TRP A 557 -18.52 -14.43 24.22
C TRP A 557 -17.15 -14.62 23.57
N SER A 558 -17.07 -15.30 22.44
CA SER A 558 -15.80 -15.63 21.78
C SER A 558 -15.25 -14.49 20.93
N THR A 559 -16.10 -13.54 20.53
CA THR A 559 -15.69 -12.43 19.66
C THR A 559 -15.24 -11.26 20.51
N SER A 560 -13.93 -11.10 20.70
CA SER A 560 -13.34 -9.98 21.46
C SER A 560 -13.71 -8.62 20.88
N GLU A 561 -13.86 -8.52 19.56
CA GLU A 561 -14.26 -7.28 18.87
C GLU A 561 -15.62 -6.75 19.33
N ILE A 562 -16.58 -7.63 19.68
CA ILE A 562 -17.88 -7.19 20.19
C ILE A 562 -17.68 -6.51 21.55
N TRP A 563 -16.87 -7.09 22.44
CA TRP A 563 -16.58 -6.49 23.74
C TRP A 563 -15.81 -5.16 23.62
N GLU A 564 -14.94 -5.02 22.64
CA GLU A 564 -14.22 -3.78 22.37
C GLU A 564 -15.16 -2.67 21.89
N ILE A 565 -16.01 -2.94 20.90
CA ILE A 565 -16.97 -1.96 20.36
C ILE A 565 -17.98 -1.53 21.44
N TRP A 566 -18.45 -2.47 22.26
CA TRP A 566 -19.36 -2.17 23.37
C TRP A 566 -18.65 -1.51 24.55
N GLY A 567 -17.38 -1.83 24.79
CA GLY A 567 -16.54 -1.17 25.79
C GLY A 567 -16.36 0.32 25.49
N GLU A 568 -16.04 0.64 24.24
CA GLU A 568 -15.89 2.01 23.75
C GLU A 568 -17.21 2.81 23.86
N LEU A 569 -18.35 2.15 23.62
CA LEU A 569 -19.68 2.77 23.69
C LEU A 569 -20.20 2.96 25.13
N LEU A 570 -19.96 1.99 26.01
CA LEU A 570 -20.50 1.97 27.38
C LEU A 570 -19.61 2.70 28.39
N TRP A 571 -18.30 2.79 28.14
CA TRP A 571 -17.34 3.46 29.02
C TRP A 571 -16.46 4.51 28.31
N PRO A 572 -17.06 5.50 27.62
CA PRO A 572 -16.29 6.57 26.99
C PRO A 572 -15.54 7.37 28.06
N GLY A 573 -14.20 7.41 27.98
CA GLY A 573 -13.33 8.19 28.86
C GLY A 573 -12.74 7.47 30.07
N GLN A 574 -12.97 6.16 30.25
CA GLN A 574 -12.28 5.37 31.29
C GLN A 574 -10.88 4.86 30.86
N GLU A 575 -10.48 5.10 29.61
CA GLU A 575 -9.14 4.73 29.15
C GLU A 575 -8.02 5.51 29.86
N GLU A 576 -8.31 6.71 30.36
CA GLU A 576 -7.31 7.60 31.00
C GLU A 576 -7.12 7.37 32.51
N LYS A 577 -8.00 6.61 33.17
CA LYS A 577 -7.88 6.33 34.62
C LYS A 577 -7.84 4.83 34.87
N LEU A 578 -6.64 4.33 35.15
CA LEU A 578 -6.42 2.96 35.60
C LEU A 578 -6.91 2.79 37.05
N ASN A 579 -7.64 1.72 37.33
CA ASN A 579 -8.00 1.35 38.68
C ASN A 579 -6.75 0.84 39.43
N GLU A 580 -6.62 1.09 40.73
CA GLU A 580 -5.46 0.68 41.53
C GLU A 580 -5.22 -0.84 41.47
N GLY A 581 -6.30 -1.62 41.39
CA GLY A 581 -6.23 -3.07 41.17
C GLY A 581 -5.74 -3.47 39.77
N GLU A 582 -6.00 -2.67 38.73
CA GLU A 582 -5.46 -2.90 37.38
C GLU A 582 -3.96 -2.58 37.33
N ILE A 583 -3.53 -1.49 37.98
CA ILE A 583 -2.12 -1.10 38.08
C ILE A 583 -1.31 -2.22 38.73
N GLN A 584 -1.80 -2.78 39.84
CA GLN A 584 -1.14 -3.90 40.52
C GLN A 584 -1.02 -5.14 39.62
N GLN A 585 -2.07 -5.46 38.86
CA GLN A 585 -2.04 -6.60 37.92
C GLN A 585 -1.06 -6.40 36.77
N LEU A 586 -1.01 -5.18 36.21
CA LEU A 586 -0.05 -4.82 35.16
C LEU A 586 1.39 -4.91 35.69
N GLN A 587 1.65 -4.41 36.90
CA GLN A 587 2.96 -4.51 37.52
C GLN A 587 3.36 -5.96 37.85
N GLU A 588 2.42 -6.79 38.32
CA GLU A 588 2.66 -8.19 38.63
C GLU A 588 3.03 -8.98 37.35
N ILE A 589 2.33 -8.76 36.24
CA ILE A 589 2.60 -9.44 34.96
C ILE A 589 3.94 -8.98 34.37
N TYR A 590 4.28 -7.70 34.48
CA TYR A 590 5.59 -7.19 34.05
C TYR A 590 6.74 -7.82 34.86
N ARG A 591 6.59 -7.90 36.20
CA ARG A 591 7.56 -8.57 37.09
C ARG A 591 7.68 -10.06 36.82
N GLY A 592 6.55 -10.73 36.53
CA GLY A 592 6.53 -12.14 36.15
C GLY A 592 7.21 -12.42 34.82
N GLY A 593 7.18 -11.46 33.88
CA GLY A 593 7.85 -11.57 32.60
C GLY A 593 7.21 -12.51 31.59
N ASP A 594 5.99 -12.96 31.89
CA ASP A 594 5.23 -13.93 31.11
C ASP A 594 4.36 -13.22 30.05
N LEU A 595 5.02 -12.59 29.06
CA LEU A 595 4.35 -12.08 27.86
C LEU A 595 4.37 -13.17 26.78
N SER A 596 3.19 -13.56 26.28
CA SER A 596 3.08 -14.59 25.25
C SER A 596 3.47 -14.08 23.87
N ARG A 597 3.86 -14.97 22.94
CA ARG A 597 4.15 -14.60 21.54
C ARG A 597 2.97 -13.91 20.84
N SER A 598 1.75 -14.31 21.20
CA SER A 598 0.50 -13.71 20.71
C SER A 598 0.28 -12.26 21.16
N PHE A 599 0.98 -11.79 22.20
CA PHE A 599 0.96 -10.39 22.59
C PHE A 599 1.75 -9.57 21.56
N TYR A 600 2.97 -10.00 21.25
CA TYR A 600 3.85 -9.29 20.32
C TYR A 600 3.31 -9.26 18.89
N SER A 601 2.66 -10.33 18.43
CA SER A 601 2.13 -10.39 17.06
C SER A 601 1.01 -9.39 16.75
N ARG A 602 0.34 -8.85 17.78
CA ARG A 602 -0.71 -7.84 17.60
C ARG A 602 -0.18 -6.52 17.06
N PHE A 603 1.09 -6.25 17.25
CA PHE A 603 1.73 -5.01 16.83
C PHE A 603 2.15 -5.02 15.36
N ALA A 604 2.04 -6.14 14.63
CA ALA A 604 2.41 -6.24 13.22
C ALA A 604 1.68 -5.21 12.33
N ASN A 605 0.42 -4.91 12.67
CA ASN A 605 -0.43 -3.97 11.91
C ASN A 605 -0.40 -2.53 12.43
N SER A 606 0.43 -2.21 13.43
CA SER A 606 0.49 -0.87 14.02
C SER A 606 1.70 -0.09 13.51
N PRO A 607 1.54 0.81 12.52
CA PRO A 607 2.68 1.45 11.87
C PRO A 607 3.55 2.25 12.85
N ALA A 608 2.92 2.99 13.77
CA ALA A 608 3.63 3.79 14.77
C ALA A 608 4.51 2.94 15.71
N ILE A 609 4.05 1.74 16.09
CA ILE A 609 4.83 0.83 16.95
C ILE A 609 5.93 0.16 16.13
N THR A 610 5.64 -0.25 14.89
CA THR A 610 6.66 -0.83 14.00
C THR A 610 7.79 0.16 13.69
N GLU A 611 7.49 1.45 13.48
CA GLU A 611 8.48 2.49 13.25
C GLU A 611 9.39 2.69 14.48
N ALA A 612 8.81 2.75 15.68
CA ALA A 612 9.59 2.85 16.92
C ALA A 612 10.49 1.62 17.17
N LEU A 613 10.02 0.42 16.80
CA LEU A 613 10.82 -0.81 16.87
C LEU A 613 11.96 -0.80 15.82
N ILE A 614 11.70 -0.28 14.62
CA ILE A 614 12.71 -0.11 13.56
C ILE A 614 13.81 0.85 14.01
N GLU A 615 13.44 2.00 14.59
CA GLU A 615 14.39 2.99 15.10
C GLU A 615 15.29 2.38 16.17
N ARG A 616 14.72 1.59 17.07
CA ARG A 616 15.47 0.87 18.10
C ARG A 616 16.42 -0.18 17.52
N LEU A 617 15.96 -0.98 16.55
CA LEU A 617 16.82 -1.99 15.90
C LEU A 617 17.93 -1.35 15.07
N ARG A 618 17.71 -0.12 14.57
CA ARG A 618 18.76 0.68 13.94
C ARG A 618 19.85 1.10 14.94
N GLY A 619 19.47 1.34 16.20
CA GLY A 619 20.40 1.69 17.29
C GLY A 619 21.11 0.51 17.95
N ASN A 620 20.60 -0.73 17.85
CA ASN A 620 21.15 -1.91 18.51
C ASN A 620 21.35 -3.10 17.54
N ASN A 621 22.52 -3.11 16.88
CA ASN A 621 22.88 -4.14 15.90
C ASN A 621 23.03 -5.55 16.51
N ASP A 622 23.45 -5.67 17.77
CA ASP A 622 23.60 -6.96 18.43
C ASP A 622 22.23 -7.62 18.65
N LEU A 623 21.23 -6.84 19.07
CA LEU A 623 19.86 -7.32 19.20
C LEU A 623 19.26 -7.73 17.84
N LYS A 624 19.53 -6.95 16.79
CA LYS A 624 19.13 -7.29 15.41
C LYS A 624 19.69 -8.66 15.01
N LEU A 625 20.98 -8.91 15.20
CA LEU A 625 21.61 -10.18 14.84
C LEU A 625 21.08 -11.36 15.68
N LYS A 626 20.80 -11.14 16.97
CA LYS A 626 20.16 -12.16 17.83
C LYS A 626 18.76 -12.52 17.30
N LEU A 627 17.96 -11.54 16.90
CA LEU A 627 16.61 -11.76 16.34
C LEU A 627 16.66 -12.48 14.99
N ILE A 628 17.54 -12.06 14.08
CA ILE A 628 17.75 -12.72 12.78
C ILE A 628 18.11 -14.20 12.99
N ARG A 629 19.01 -14.50 13.93
CA ARG A 629 19.42 -15.86 14.24
C ARG A 629 18.31 -16.68 14.91
N ALA A 630 17.58 -16.08 15.85
CA ALA A 630 16.52 -16.75 16.59
C ALA A 630 15.34 -17.13 15.67
N PHE A 631 14.92 -16.21 14.81
CA PHE A 631 13.77 -16.40 13.92
C PHE A 631 14.14 -16.85 12.50
N LYS A 632 15.43 -17.13 12.22
CA LYS A 632 15.95 -17.58 10.90
C LYS A 632 15.55 -16.66 9.74
N MET A 633 15.59 -15.35 9.98
CA MET A 633 15.27 -14.34 8.95
C MET A 633 16.44 -14.11 8.00
N ASP A 634 16.14 -13.58 6.81
CA ASP A 634 17.18 -13.20 5.87
C ASP A 634 17.91 -11.94 6.39
N PRO A 635 19.23 -11.96 6.59
CA PRO A 635 19.97 -10.76 6.99
C PRO A 635 19.91 -9.62 5.97
N GLN A 636 19.52 -9.89 4.72
CA GLN A 636 19.36 -8.90 3.65
C GLN A 636 17.99 -8.19 3.67
N ASP A 637 17.02 -8.69 4.44
CA ASP A 637 15.71 -8.05 4.56
C ASP A 637 15.86 -6.65 5.16
N SER A 638 15.27 -5.64 4.51
CA SER A 638 15.24 -4.27 5.03
C SER A 638 14.49 -4.25 6.37
N LEU A 639 14.86 -3.37 7.31
CA LEU A 639 14.19 -3.32 8.63
C LEU A 639 12.68 -3.07 8.51
N GLN A 640 12.25 -2.36 7.46
CA GLN A 640 10.84 -2.11 7.16
C GLN A 640 10.05 -3.37 6.80
N ILE A 641 10.72 -4.39 6.25
CA ILE A 641 10.12 -5.69 5.92
C ILE A 641 10.35 -6.67 7.07
N MET A 642 11.55 -6.66 7.65
CA MET A 642 11.97 -7.56 8.72
C MET A 642 11.12 -7.41 9.99
N VAL A 643 10.80 -6.18 10.43
CA VAL A 643 10.08 -5.96 11.70
C VAL A 643 8.63 -6.44 11.64
N PRO A 644 7.82 -6.09 10.62
CA PRO A 644 6.47 -6.65 10.48
C PRO A 644 6.49 -8.17 10.34
N LYS A 645 7.40 -8.70 9.51
CA LYS A 645 7.60 -10.15 9.32
C LYS A 645 7.97 -10.86 10.62
N LEU A 646 8.81 -10.25 11.46
CA LEU A 646 9.15 -10.75 12.79
C LEU A 646 7.94 -10.84 13.72
N LEU A 647 7.10 -9.82 13.73
CA LEU A 647 5.90 -9.81 14.57
C LEU A 647 4.84 -10.79 14.06
N GLU A 648 4.74 -11.01 12.75
CA GLU A 648 3.83 -12.02 12.19
C GLU A 648 4.35 -13.45 12.43
N GLU A 649 5.62 -13.70 12.13
CA GLU A 649 6.25 -15.02 12.23
C GLU A 649 6.45 -15.47 13.69
N CYS A 650 6.49 -14.54 14.66
CA CYS A 650 6.63 -14.94 16.06
C CYS A 650 5.45 -15.77 16.58
N ASN A 651 4.27 -15.68 15.96
CA ASN A 651 3.11 -16.53 16.30
C ASN A 651 2.99 -17.78 15.41
N SER A 652 3.94 -17.99 14.48
CA SER A 652 3.98 -19.16 13.61
C SER A 652 4.43 -20.40 14.37
N THR A 653 3.81 -21.55 14.07
CA THR A 653 4.16 -22.85 14.67
C THR A 653 5.59 -23.31 14.35
N GLN A 654 6.25 -22.68 13.37
CA GLN A 654 7.63 -23.00 13.01
C GLN A 654 8.64 -22.51 14.05
N HIS A 655 8.26 -21.54 14.88
CA HIS A 655 9.11 -20.91 15.89
C HIS A 655 8.66 -21.23 17.31
N ASP A 656 7.89 -22.31 17.50
CA ASP A 656 7.34 -22.66 18.80
C ASP A 656 8.42 -22.98 19.85
N GLU A 657 9.58 -23.45 19.41
CA GLU A 657 10.74 -23.80 20.25
C GLU A 657 11.77 -22.65 20.39
N VAL A 658 11.57 -21.52 19.72
CA VAL A 658 12.53 -20.40 19.71
C VAL A 658 12.43 -19.57 20.99
N ASP A 659 13.58 -19.24 21.59
CA ASP A 659 13.65 -18.39 22.78
C ASP A 659 13.08 -16.98 22.50
N ILE A 660 12.13 -16.54 23.33
CA ILE A 660 11.43 -15.24 23.22
C ILE A 660 12.27 -14.11 23.86
N SER A 661 13.33 -14.44 24.60
CA SER A 661 14.16 -13.46 25.31
C SER A 661 14.64 -12.29 24.45
N PRO A 662 15.08 -12.45 23.18
CA PRO A 662 15.46 -11.33 22.32
C PRO A 662 14.28 -10.43 21.95
N LEU A 663 13.07 -10.99 21.79
CA LEU A 663 11.86 -10.22 21.51
C LEU A 663 11.43 -9.43 22.75
N ARG A 664 11.60 -10.01 23.94
CA ARG A 664 11.40 -9.30 25.20
C ARG A 664 12.40 -8.15 25.36
N GLU A 665 13.69 -8.39 25.08
CA GLU A 665 14.75 -7.37 25.08
C GLU A 665 14.43 -6.22 24.11
N LEU A 666 13.73 -6.47 23.01
CA LEU A 666 13.27 -5.45 22.07
C LEU A 666 12.15 -4.56 22.61
N PHE A 667 11.20 -5.13 23.36
CA PHE A 667 10.06 -4.38 23.91
C PHE A 667 10.30 -3.78 25.30
N ASP A 668 11.37 -4.20 25.99
CA ASP A 668 11.53 -3.95 27.43
C ASP A 668 11.52 -2.46 27.84
N PRO A 669 12.29 -1.55 27.23
CA PRO A 669 12.19 -0.11 27.46
C PRO A 669 10.81 0.51 27.27
N PHE A 670 10.03 0.08 26.27
CA PHE A 670 8.67 0.59 26.12
C PHE A 670 7.78 0.09 27.28
N MET A 671 7.92 -1.18 27.65
CA MET A 671 7.21 -1.75 28.80
C MET A 671 7.65 -1.12 30.13
N HIS A 672 8.93 -0.80 30.29
CA HIS A 672 9.48 -0.15 31.46
C HIS A 672 8.91 1.25 31.64
N GLU A 673 8.92 2.06 30.57
CA GLU A 673 8.34 3.39 30.56
C GLU A 673 6.82 3.34 30.84
N ILE A 674 6.11 2.38 30.25
CA ILE A 674 4.69 2.17 30.54
C ILE A 674 4.47 1.90 32.03
N VAL A 675 5.26 1.00 32.63
CA VAL A 675 5.15 0.63 34.05
C VAL A 675 5.50 1.79 34.98
N GLU A 676 6.49 2.61 34.63
CA GLU A 676 6.90 3.79 35.39
C GLU A 676 5.80 4.87 35.41
N TYR A 677 5.12 5.09 34.28
CA TYR A 677 4.08 6.12 34.15
C TYR A 677 2.63 5.57 34.20
N LEU A 678 2.38 4.38 34.78
CA LEU A 678 1.01 3.85 34.93
C LEU A 678 0.10 4.77 35.74
N GLU A 679 0.65 5.53 36.69
CA GLU A 679 -0.10 6.47 37.52
C GLU A 679 -0.35 7.83 36.81
N ASP A 680 0.42 8.14 35.75
CA ASP A 680 0.33 9.40 35.00
C ASP A 680 0.31 9.12 33.47
N ILE A 681 -0.73 8.39 33.05
CA ILE A 681 -0.98 8.02 31.64
C ILE A 681 -0.87 9.19 30.66
N PRO A 682 -1.29 10.43 30.98
CA PRO A 682 -1.13 11.57 30.08
C PRO A 682 0.30 11.82 29.62
N ARG A 683 1.31 11.50 30.44
CA ARG A 683 2.75 11.69 30.11
C ARG A 683 3.30 10.68 29.11
N LEU A 684 2.61 9.57 28.87
CA LEU A 684 3.07 8.55 27.93
C LEU A 684 3.03 9.07 26.49
N ASN A 685 4.08 8.77 25.72
CA ASN A 685 4.11 8.99 24.27
C ASN A 685 2.99 8.18 23.56
N ALA A 686 2.55 8.62 22.39
CA ALA A 686 1.51 7.95 21.59
C ALA A 686 1.81 6.47 21.32
N VAL A 687 3.08 6.11 21.08
CA VAL A 687 3.53 4.72 20.91
C VAL A 687 3.28 3.92 22.18
N ASN A 688 3.67 4.46 23.34
CA ASN A 688 3.50 3.79 24.64
C ASN A 688 2.04 3.71 25.07
N LYS A 689 1.21 4.70 24.72
CA LYS A 689 -0.25 4.63 24.89
C LYS A 689 -0.86 3.50 24.06
N GLY A 690 -0.38 3.31 22.82
CA GLY A 690 -0.79 2.19 21.95
C GLY A 690 -0.40 0.83 22.52
N ILE A 691 0.84 0.70 23.01
CA ILE A 691 1.31 -0.53 23.66
C ILE A 691 0.56 -0.77 24.99
N LEU A 692 0.29 0.26 25.79
CA LEU A 692 -0.49 0.18 27.02
C LEU A 692 -1.93 -0.28 26.74
N ALA A 693 -2.57 0.21 25.68
CA ALA A 693 -3.91 -0.23 25.29
C ALA A 693 -3.94 -1.73 25.00
N GLU A 694 -2.99 -2.24 24.20
CA GLU A 694 -2.86 -3.69 23.95
C GLU A 694 -2.45 -4.48 25.20
N TYR A 695 -1.63 -3.90 26.07
CA TYR A 695 -1.24 -4.52 27.33
C TYR A 695 -2.41 -4.67 28.29
N ARG A 696 -3.26 -3.64 28.41
CA ARG A 696 -4.53 -3.71 29.15
C ARG A 696 -5.46 -4.75 28.56
N ARG A 697 -5.60 -4.82 27.24
CA ARG A 697 -6.38 -5.88 26.55
C ARG A 697 -5.85 -7.26 26.88
N TYR A 698 -4.53 -7.44 26.87
CA TYR A 698 -3.88 -8.70 27.24
C TYR A 698 -4.15 -9.09 28.69
N VAL A 699 -4.02 -8.16 29.63
CA VAL A 699 -4.31 -8.40 31.06
C VAL A 699 -5.80 -8.68 31.29
N TYR A 700 -6.69 -7.96 30.60
CA TYR A 700 -8.14 -8.19 30.69
C TYR A 700 -8.52 -9.60 30.21
N GLN A 701 -7.97 -10.03 29.06
CA GLN A 701 -8.17 -11.38 28.55
C GLN A 701 -7.64 -12.46 29.52
N ARG A 702 -6.59 -12.15 30.29
CA ARG A 702 -6.03 -13.04 31.33
C ARG A 702 -6.80 -12.99 32.66
N SER A 703 -7.50 -11.90 32.97
CA SER A 703 -8.11 -11.64 34.30
C SER A 703 -9.64 -11.84 34.38
N ALA A 704 -10.40 -11.72 33.27
CA ALA A 704 -11.86 -11.54 33.31
C ALA A 704 -12.76 -12.78 33.60
N LEU A 705 -12.26 -13.96 34.01
CA LEU A 705 -13.15 -15.10 34.31
C LEU A 705 -12.71 -15.91 35.55
N PRO A 706 -13.31 -15.68 36.74
CA PRO A 706 -12.84 -16.27 38.02
C PRO A 706 -13.05 -17.78 38.16
N TRP A 707 -14.07 -18.39 37.53
CA TRP A 707 -14.25 -19.85 37.51
C TRP A 707 -13.48 -20.53 36.38
N TYR A 708 -13.20 -19.80 35.30
CA TYR A 708 -12.35 -20.25 34.21
C TYR A 708 -10.89 -20.19 34.66
N ARG A 709 -10.38 -19.24 35.47
CA ARG A 709 -8.95 -19.14 35.87
C ARG A 709 -8.29 -20.48 36.21
N SER A 710 -8.96 -21.34 36.97
CA SER A 710 -8.50 -22.71 37.23
C SER A 710 -8.69 -23.67 36.05
N ALA A 711 -9.78 -23.57 35.29
CA ALA A 711 -10.05 -24.35 34.09
C ALA A 711 -9.25 -23.93 32.84
N THR A 712 -8.85 -22.65 32.66
CA THR A 712 -7.92 -22.15 31.62
C THR A 712 -6.51 -22.42 32.03
N LEU A 713 -6.12 -22.17 33.27
CA LEU A 713 -4.76 -22.53 33.65
C LEU A 713 -4.62 -24.04 33.54
N TRP A 714 -5.66 -24.81 33.88
CA TRP A 714 -5.68 -26.24 33.61
C TRP A 714 -5.78 -26.57 32.11
N LEU A 715 -6.62 -25.93 31.30
CA LEU A 715 -6.76 -26.22 29.86
C LEU A 715 -5.56 -25.74 29.05
N SER A 716 -4.96 -24.61 29.41
CA SER A 716 -3.73 -24.03 28.86
C SER A 716 -2.54 -24.85 29.32
N ASP A 717 -2.43 -25.23 30.59
CA ASP A 717 -1.38 -26.15 31.04
C ASP A 717 -1.57 -27.54 30.41
N VAL A 718 -2.81 -28.00 30.19
CA VAL A 718 -3.11 -29.22 29.42
C VAL A 718 -2.79 -29.02 27.94
N TYR A 719 -3.09 -27.88 27.35
CA TYR A 719 -2.83 -27.54 25.95
C TYR A 719 -1.33 -27.37 25.69
N ASP A 720 -0.60 -26.71 26.58
CA ASP A 720 0.84 -26.55 26.59
C ASP A 720 1.53 -27.88 26.89
N LYS A 721 0.97 -28.73 27.78
CA LYS A 721 1.46 -30.12 27.96
C LYS A 721 1.19 -30.98 26.73
N ILE A 722 0.06 -30.79 26.06
CA ILE A 722 -0.27 -31.44 24.78
C ILE A 722 0.72 -30.97 23.70
N ASN A 723 1.03 -29.68 23.64
CA ASN A 723 1.91 -29.07 22.64
C ASN A 723 3.40 -29.31 22.90
N ASN A 724 3.84 -29.42 24.17
CA ASN A 724 5.25 -29.63 24.54
C ASN A 724 5.65 -31.13 24.60
N GLY A 725 4.82 -32.03 24.05
CA GLY A 725 5.04 -33.48 24.07
C GLY A 725 5.01 -34.12 25.47
N ALA A 726 4.77 -33.34 26.53
CA ALA A 726 4.73 -33.83 27.91
C ALA A 726 3.53 -34.74 28.15
N PHE A 727 2.39 -34.45 27.51
CA PHE A 727 1.19 -35.28 27.55
C PHE A 727 1.40 -36.63 26.84
N ILE A 728 2.12 -36.63 25.72
CA ILE A 728 2.54 -37.85 25.01
C ILE A 728 3.47 -38.67 25.92
N ARG A 729 4.46 -38.05 26.55
CA ARG A 729 5.35 -38.73 27.52
C ARG A 729 4.58 -39.32 28.70
N ALA A 730 3.60 -38.61 29.25
CA ALA A 730 2.74 -39.10 30.34
C ALA A 730 1.81 -40.25 29.91
N LEU A 731 1.35 -40.25 28.65
CA LEU A 731 0.51 -41.30 28.08
C LEU A 731 1.32 -42.55 27.68
N VAL A 732 2.55 -42.37 27.21
CA VAL A 732 3.41 -43.45 26.69
C VAL A 732 4.28 -44.10 27.77
N GLN A 733 4.59 -43.41 28.88
CA GLN A 733 5.31 -44.02 29.99
C GLN A 733 4.46 -45.09 30.70
N GLY A 734 4.65 -46.33 30.26
CA GLY A 734 4.06 -47.51 30.88
C GLY A 734 4.78 -47.85 32.19
N ASP A 735 4.12 -47.58 33.31
CA ASP A 735 4.64 -47.93 34.63
C ASP A 735 4.70 -49.47 34.78
N ARG A 736 5.88 -50.08 34.60
CA ARG A 736 6.09 -51.55 34.54
C ARG A 736 6.06 -52.23 35.92
N ARG A 737 5.15 -51.82 36.81
CA ARG A 737 4.94 -52.52 38.07
C ARG A 737 4.04 -53.74 37.86
N ARG A 738 4.55 -54.93 38.21
CA ARG A 738 3.81 -56.21 38.18
C ARG A 738 2.68 -56.15 39.22
N LEU A 739 1.45 -55.99 38.76
CA LEU A 739 0.25 -56.00 39.60
C LEU A 739 -0.60 -57.24 39.27
N ARG A 740 -1.10 -57.94 40.30
CA ARG A 740 -2.00 -59.12 40.16
C ARG A 740 -3.43 -58.76 40.60
N GLY A 741 -4.42 -59.43 40.01
CA GLY A 741 -5.83 -59.39 40.43
C GLY A 741 -6.67 -58.27 39.82
N PHE A 742 -7.66 -57.76 40.55
CA PHE A 742 -8.62 -56.71 40.12
C PHE A 742 -7.95 -55.44 39.58
N ARG A 743 -6.73 -55.14 40.04
CA ARG A 743 -5.91 -54.02 39.54
C ARG A 743 -5.49 -54.18 38.07
N LEU A 744 -5.54 -55.40 37.53
CA LEU A 744 -5.25 -55.70 36.12
C LEU A 744 -6.42 -55.28 35.21
N LEU A 745 -7.66 -55.46 35.68
CA LEU A 745 -8.86 -54.97 34.99
C LEU A 745 -8.92 -53.44 35.00
N GLN A 746 -8.64 -52.82 36.15
CA GLN A 746 -8.54 -51.36 36.26
C GLN A 746 -7.46 -50.79 35.34
N ARG A 747 -6.31 -51.46 35.22
CA ARG A 747 -5.25 -51.10 34.28
C ARG A 747 -5.67 -51.25 32.83
N GLY A 748 -6.38 -52.33 32.48
CA GLY A 748 -6.92 -52.52 31.13
C GLY A 748 -7.89 -51.40 30.72
N ILE A 749 -8.74 -50.94 31.64
CA ILE A 749 -9.66 -49.80 31.40
C ILE A 749 -8.87 -48.50 31.22
N VAL A 750 -7.86 -48.26 32.05
CA VAL A 750 -7.00 -47.06 31.95
C VAL A 750 -6.20 -47.08 30.65
N ASP A 751 -5.61 -48.21 30.26
CA ASP A 751 -4.86 -48.34 29.02
C ASP A 751 -5.77 -48.22 27.79
N PHE A 752 -7.00 -48.73 27.85
CA PHE A 752 -8.01 -48.52 26.81
C PHE A 752 -8.42 -47.05 26.68
N LEU A 753 -8.68 -46.37 27.80
CA LEU A 753 -8.96 -44.93 27.82
C LEU A 753 -7.80 -44.13 27.23
N ARG A 754 -6.56 -44.46 27.61
CA ARG A 754 -5.34 -43.84 27.06
C ARG A 754 -5.23 -44.04 25.54
N LEU A 755 -5.51 -45.25 25.06
CA LEU A 755 -5.52 -45.57 23.62
C LEU A 755 -6.61 -44.79 22.87
N VAL A 756 -7.82 -44.68 23.43
CA VAL A 756 -8.90 -43.89 22.83
C VAL A 756 -8.55 -42.40 22.82
N THR A 757 -7.96 -41.88 23.90
CA THR A 757 -7.48 -40.48 23.96
C THR A 757 -6.36 -40.23 22.95
N LEU A 758 -5.39 -41.13 22.83
CA LEU A 758 -4.35 -41.07 21.79
C LEU A 758 -4.94 -41.13 20.38
N PHE A 759 -5.90 -42.02 20.14
CA PHE A 759 -6.56 -42.16 18.85
C PHE A 759 -7.31 -40.88 18.44
N LEU A 760 -8.06 -40.28 19.37
CA LEU A 760 -8.76 -39.02 19.13
C LEU A 760 -7.79 -37.86 18.92
N LEU A 761 -6.68 -37.83 19.66
CA LEU A 761 -5.67 -36.77 19.51
C LEU A 761 -4.83 -36.93 18.23
N ILE A 762 -4.59 -38.15 17.74
CA ILE A 762 -3.91 -38.41 16.46
C ILE A 762 -4.69 -37.85 15.27
N LEU A 763 -6.01 -37.70 15.38
CA LEU A 763 -6.82 -37.03 14.35
C LEU A 763 -6.53 -35.52 14.23
N VAL A 764 -5.82 -34.93 15.19
CA VAL A 764 -5.35 -33.54 15.14
C VAL A 764 -3.98 -33.51 14.43
N PRO A 765 -3.84 -32.90 13.24
CA PRO A 765 -2.61 -32.96 12.44
C PRO A 765 -1.35 -32.46 13.17
N ARG A 766 -1.50 -31.48 14.08
CA ARG A 766 -0.41 -30.98 14.92
C ARG A 766 0.12 -32.04 15.90
N PHE A 767 -0.78 -32.77 16.54
CA PHE A 767 -0.43 -33.83 17.50
C PHE A 767 0.23 -35.03 16.80
N GLN A 768 -0.17 -35.32 15.55
CA GLN A 768 0.45 -36.36 14.74
C GLN A 768 1.94 -36.09 14.47
N ARG A 769 2.30 -34.83 14.14
CA ARG A 769 3.70 -34.42 13.91
C ARG A 769 4.55 -34.55 15.19
N GLN A 770 4.00 -34.10 16.32
CA GLN A 770 4.68 -34.19 17.62
C GLN A 770 4.84 -35.63 18.09
N THR A 771 3.84 -36.48 17.87
CA THR A 771 3.90 -37.91 18.18
C THR A 771 5.00 -38.59 17.39
N LEU A 772 5.16 -38.27 16.10
CA LEU A 772 6.26 -38.79 15.28
C LEU A 772 7.64 -38.40 15.82
N LEU A 773 7.83 -37.15 16.23
CA LEU A 773 9.09 -36.66 16.79
C LEU A 773 9.43 -37.35 18.12
N GLU A 774 8.47 -37.46 19.04
CA GLU A 774 8.68 -38.13 20.33
C GLU A 774 8.82 -39.65 20.21
N VAL A 775 8.10 -40.29 19.28
CA VAL A 775 8.31 -41.71 18.99
C VAL A 775 9.74 -41.93 18.50
N ASN A 776 10.22 -41.13 17.54
CA ASN A 776 11.60 -41.20 17.04
C ASN A 776 12.64 -40.99 18.15
N ARG A 777 12.38 -40.07 19.08
CA ARG A 777 13.23 -39.83 20.25
C ARG A 777 13.27 -41.04 21.19
N LEU A 778 12.13 -41.65 21.47
CA LEU A 778 12.04 -42.86 22.31
C LEU A 778 12.69 -44.07 21.62
N THR A 779 12.51 -44.27 20.31
CA THR A 779 13.20 -45.36 19.58
C THR A 779 14.70 -45.17 19.56
N ALA A 780 15.20 -43.92 19.53
CA ALA A 780 16.63 -43.65 19.68
C ALA A 780 17.12 -44.03 21.10
N GLN A 781 16.39 -43.64 22.15
CA GLN A 781 16.73 -43.99 23.54
C GLN A 781 16.66 -45.48 23.88
N TYR A 782 15.92 -46.30 23.12
CA TYR A 782 15.87 -47.76 23.29
C TYR A 782 16.87 -48.51 22.40
N ARG A 783 17.52 -47.83 21.45
CA ARG A 783 18.60 -48.39 20.62
C ARG A 783 19.97 -48.25 21.27
N ASP A 784 20.16 -47.24 22.09
CA ASP A 784 21.26 -47.10 23.04
C ASP A 784 20.97 -47.88 24.33
#